data_AF-H3GLX9-F1
#
_entry.id   AF-H3GLX9-F1
#
_cell.length_a   1.000
_cell.length_b   1.000
_cell.length_c   1.000
_cell.angle_alpha   90.00
_cell.angle_beta   90.00
_cell.angle_gamma   90.00
#
_symmetry.space_group_name_H-M   'P 1'
#
loop_
_entity.id
_entity.type
_entity.pdbx_description
1 polymer ?
#
loop_
_entity_poly.entity_id
_entity_poly.type
_entity_poly.pdbx_seq_one_letter_code
_entity_poly.pdbx_strand_id
1 'polypeptide(L)'
;MSTREHDEASVLLRVATTGPGKSEYSFPDRGLRFSSRFDGGNMANVQLMPSGAFSIKVAEDAAAFGLSTGYSTWFYFEVERGGADTEKDTKQLQDLHLVLANLNPQRGLFKNGYTVMYSSVEVKEEETANTTSSCVFQDEKRWARLPTPLSFEKFTVEMGDSMLGESGQEANGPQANLIRGAGNATSKSADVKKELRIRVSFTYRFKFARERVRFAFCYPFTYTRVQEELAALDKRFARPEALPASETITAIPENVYYHRELLTRSLEGLRVDLVTISSHGGILTSRGPPDRRQDTPQSSQCSSLKSARCFDPKQKKMVVISARVHSGETPANFMLDGMLQLLLHPTDEIAIALRRHFVFKIIPMLNPDGVCHGFYRTDTRGVNLNRVYEDPQRELAPSVFALKELLLEVVDDYGGADSVFAQKNVVYLDLHAHANRRGCFIFGNNHLPETIVETNSEAMETAIARQVQTQLYARLVGIHTPFFDYMACLFDKDNMARHDLRDNNNATTSRQGSSRVALYRATGLTHVYTIECNYNEGRRNLRASSLMPSSSSLAVVALSNAGPAKRCFSSKGPKRAQPDNLRMPRQTAPTSGTRLYLKYSPAEWKDVGMGALIALLDLFELPGGGQRLEESPFRSQDGIRKNLLAEIKATIPGEGRASAKPSKISKQQPRQVVKQQVNVKVQRSGFDSSVPISSR
;
A
#
# COMPACT_ATOMS: atom_id res chain seq x y z
N MET A 1 19.62 -27.71 -7.49
CA MET A 1 18.55 -26.69 -7.51
C MET A 1 17.17 -27.28 -7.21
N SER A 2 16.83 -28.50 -7.67
CA SER A 2 15.46 -29.05 -7.51
C SER A 2 14.96 -29.27 -6.07
N THR A 3 15.78 -29.70 -5.11
CA THR A 3 15.31 -30.00 -3.74
C THR A 3 14.88 -28.76 -2.94
N ARG A 4 15.56 -27.61 -3.13
CA ARG A 4 15.23 -26.35 -2.43
C ARG A 4 14.03 -25.63 -3.03
N GLU A 5 13.86 -25.66 -4.35
CA GLU A 5 12.67 -25.09 -5.01
C GLU A 5 11.41 -25.90 -4.67
N HIS A 6 11.54 -27.23 -4.55
CA HIS A 6 10.46 -28.08 -4.05
C HIS A 6 10.09 -27.77 -2.59
N ASP A 7 11.06 -27.46 -1.74
CA ASP A 7 10.82 -27.08 -0.35
C ASP A 7 10.13 -25.70 -0.24
N GLU A 8 10.55 -24.71 -1.03
CA GLU A 8 9.94 -23.37 -1.04
C GLU A 8 8.51 -23.37 -1.58
N ALA A 9 8.24 -24.10 -2.67
CA ALA A 9 6.89 -24.26 -3.19
C ALA A 9 5.97 -24.99 -2.19
N SER A 10 6.51 -25.97 -1.46
CA SER A 10 5.82 -26.69 -0.40
C SER A 10 5.47 -25.78 0.78
N VAL A 11 6.43 -24.96 1.25
CA VAL A 11 6.20 -23.96 2.30
C VAL A 11 5.14 -22.96 1.87
N LEU A 12 5.23 -22.41 0.65
CA LEU A 12 4.23 -21.47 0.14
C LEU A 12 2.84 -22.10 0.08
N LEU A 13 2.72 -23.30 -0.49
CA LEU A 13 1.44 -24.00 -0.57
C LEU A 13 0.85 -24.19 0.84
N ARG A 14 1.67 -24.62 1.79
CA ARG A 14 1.28 -24.82 3.19
C ARG A 14 0.75 -23.53 3.81
N VAL A 15 1.50 -22.43 3.73
CA VAL A 15 1.13 -21.15 4.38
C VAL A 15 -0.08 -20.51 3.68
N ALA A 16 -0.08 -20.46 2.34
CA ALA A 16 -1.09 -19.74 1.58
C ALA A 16 -2.45 -20.45 1.49
N THR A 17 -2.49 -21.80 1.47
CA THR A 17 -3.74 -22.54 1.15
C THR A 17 -4.26 -23.42 2.28
N THR A 18 -3.36 -24.01 3.07
CA THR A 18 -3.72 -24.94 4.16
C THR A 18 -3.30 -24.44 5.54
N GLY A 19 -2.78 -23.21 5.62
CA GLY A 19 -2.21 -22.65 6.84
C GLY A 19 -3.27 -22.28 7.87
N PRO A 20 -2.85 -21.98 9.11
CA PRO A 20 -3.73 -21.46 10.15
C PRO A 20 -4.67 -20.34 9.66
N GLY A 21 -5.96 -20.44 10.01
CA GLY A 21 -6.98 -19.43 9.69
C GLY A 21 -7.63 -19.58 8.31
N LYS A 22 -7.15 -20.48 7.45
CA LYS A 22 -7.77 -20.82 6.17
C LYS A 22 -9.02 -21.68 6.39
N SER A 23 -10.16 -21.24 5.87
CA SER A 23 -11.46 -21.85 6.17
C SER A 23 -12.32 -22.05 4.92
N GLU A 24 -13.25 -23.01 5.02
CA GLU A 24 -14.25 -23.29 4.00
C GLU A 24 -15.58 -23.65 4.65
N TYR A 25 -16.69 -23.18 4.08
CA TYR A 25 -18.05 -23.43 4.54
C TYR A 25 -18.94 -23.77 3.36
N SER A 26 -19.67 -24.88 3.44
CA SER A 26 -20.58 -25.33 2.39
C SER A 26 -22.03 -25.23 2.85
N PHE A 27 -22.90 -24.77 1.95
CA PHE A 27 -24.35 -24.68 2.14
C PHE A 27 -25.03 -25.41 0.97
N PRO A 28 -25.13 -26.75 1.01
CA PRO A 28 -25.67 -27.55 -0.09
C PRO A 28 -27.11 -27.17 -0.46
N ASP A 29 -27.96 -26.91 0.53
CA ASP A 29 -29.36 -26.46 0.35
C ASP A 29 -29.49 -25.08 -0.31
N ARG A 30 -28.36 -24.39 -0.51
CA ARG A 30 -28.27 -23.11 -1.22
C ARG A 30 -27.42 -23.21 -2.48
N GLY A 31 -26.76 -24.35 -2.73
CA GLY A 31 -25.81 -24.52 -3.82
C GLY A 31 -24.58 -23.61 -3.71
N LEU A 32 -24.17 -23.24 -2.49
CA LEU A 32 -23.09 -22.27 -2.26
C LEU A 32 -21.95 -22.85 -1.45
N ARG A 33 -20.72 -22.48 -1.81
CA ARG A 33 -19.49 -22.75 -1.05
C ARG A 33 -18.73 -21.46 -0.83
N PHE A 34 -18.31 -21.20 0.40
CA PHE A 34 -17.48 -20.06 0.78
C PHE A 34 -16.08 -20.56 1.11
N SER A 35 -15.04 -19.92 0.59
CA SER A 35 -13.67 -20.35 0.85
C SER A 35 -12.73 -19.16 1.02
N SER A 36 -11.76 -19.31 1.93
CA SER A 36 -10.60 -18.42 2.07
C SER A 36 -9.28 -19.18 1.88
N ARG A 37 -9.33 -20.41 1.37
CA ARG A 37 -8.18 -21.34 1.21
C ARG A 37 -7.28 -20.99 0.02
N PHE A 38 -6.79 -19.75 0.00
CA PHE A 38 -5.88 -19.23 -1.01
C PHE A 38 -5.05 -18.07 -0.44
N ASP A 39 -3.98 -17.70 -1.15
CA ASP A 39 -3.05 -16.64 -0.76
C ASP A 39 -3.79 -15.31 -0.47
N GLY A 40 -3.59 -14.78 0.74
CA GLY A 40 -4.25 -13.56 1.22
C GLY A 40 -5.71 -13.73 1.61
N GLY A 41 -6.30 -14.92 1.44
CA GLY A 41 -7.66 -15.20 1.86
C GLY A 41 -7.85 -15.04 3.36
N ASN A 42 -8.89 -14.32 3.78
CA ASN A 42 -9.27 -14.10 5.17
C ASN A 42 -10.80 -14.14 5.32
N MET A 43 -11.25 -15.15 6.07
CA MET A 43 -12.61 -15.36 6.52
C MET A 43 -12.57 -16.32 7.72
N ALA A 44 -13.18 -15.95 8.85
CA ALA A 44 -13.16 -16.78 10.07
C ALA A 44 -14.40 -17.64 10.26
N ASN A 45 -15.57 -17.17 9.81
CA ASN A 45 -16.83 -17.88 9.98
C ASN A 45 -17.89 -17.39 8.98
N VAL A 46 -18.78 -18.28 8.56
CA VAL A 46 -19.97 -17.96 7.75
C VAL A 46 -21.20 -18.60 8.37
N GLN A 47 -22.24 -17.80 8.61
CA GLN A 47 -23.51 -18.26 9.17
C GLN A 47 -24.68 -17.81 8.29
N LEU A 48 -25.58 -18.72 7.97
CA LEU A 48 -26.85 -18.40 7.31
C LEU A 48 -27.84 -17.85 8.37
N MET A 49 -28.25 -16.61 8.19
CA MET A 49 -29.22 -15.94 9.06
C MET A 49 -30.66 -16.35 8.69
N PRO A 50 -31.63 -16.26 9.64
CA PRO A 50 -33.05 -16.49 9.34
C PRO A 50 -33.62 -15.60 8.23
N SER A 51 -33.03 -14.42 8.03
CA SER A 51 -33.37 -13.50 6.92
C SER A 51 -32.95 -14.01 5.53
N GLY A 52 -32.19 -15.11 5.46
CA GLY A 52 -31.58 -15.61 4.22
C GLY A 52 -30.23 -14.99 3.87
N ALA A 53 -29.76 -13.99 4.64
CA ALA A 53 -28.44 -13.39 4.45
C ALA A 53 -27.32 -14.24 5.07
N PHE A 54 -26.11 -14.14 4.53
CA PHE A 54 -24.92 -14.78 5.10
C PHE A 54 -24.12 -13.75 5.93
N SER A 55 -24.04 -14.01 7.23
CA SER A 55 -23.18 -13.28 8.16
C SER A 55 -21.77 -13.86 8.12
N ILE A 56 -20.80 -13.01 7.78
CA ILE A 56 -19.40 -13.38 7.62
C ILE A 56 -18.57 -12.67 8.69
N LYS A 57 -17.86 -13.46 9.50
CA LYS A 57 -16.87 -12.95 10.44
C LYS A 57 -15.50 -12.93 9.77
N VAL A 58 -14.83 -11.79 9.81
CA VAL A 58 -13.45 -11.61 9.35
C VAL A 58 -12.49 -12.06 10.45
N ALA A 59 -11.45 -12.81 10.09
CA ALA A 59 -10.45 -13.24 11.06
C ALA A 59 -9.65 -12.03 11.54
N GLU A 60 -9.35 -12.05 12.84
CA GLU A 60 -8.43 -11.10 13.43
C GLU A 60 -6.98 -11.52 13.14
N ASP A 61 -6.10 -10.54 12.92
CA ASP A 61 -4.69 -10.82 12.66
C ASP A 61 -4.11 -11.65 13.81
N ALA A 62 -3.37 -12.71 13.45
CA ALA A 62 -2.77 -13.70 14.33
C ALA A 62 -3.72 -14.50 15.24
N ALA A 63 -5.05 -14.40 15.07
CA ALA A 63 -6.01 -15.17 15.88
C ALA A 63 -5.88 -16.68 15.72
N ALA A 64 -5.53 -17.15 14.53
CA ALA A 64 -5.27 -18.57 14.28
C ALA A 64 -4.01 -19.10 14.98
N PHE A 65 -3.18 -18.21 15.51
CA PHE A 65 -1.98 -18.50 16.31
C PHE A 65 -2.23 -18.29 17.81
N GLY A 66 -3.49 -18.14 18.23
CA GLY A 66 -3.87 -17.99 19.64
C GLY A 66 -3.71 -16.57 20.21
N LEU A 67 -3.55 -15.56 19.36
CA LEU A 67 -3.31 -14.17 19.76
C LEU A 67 -4.51 -13.27 19.49
N SER A 68 -4.68 -12.22 20.30
CA SER A 68 -5.66 -11.16 20.02
C SER A 68 -4.97 -9.80 19.84
N THR A 69 -5.15 -9.23 18.66
CA THR A 69 -4.55 -7.98 18.20
C THR A 69 -5.57 -6.84 18.02
N GLY A 70 -6.86 -7.16 17.92
CA GLY A 70 -7.95 -6.25 17.57
C GLY A 70 -8.02 -5.86 16.08
N TYR A 71 -7.10 -6.32 15.24
CA TYR A 71 -7.06 -6.00 13.81
C TYR A 71 -7.91 -6.95 12.98
N SER A 72 -9.04 -6.46 12.45
CA SER A 72 -9.91 -7.23 11.54
C SER A 72 -10.49 -6.32 10.46
N THR A 73 -9.61 -5.82 9.60
CA THR A 73 -9.98 -4.93 8.49
C THR A 73 -9.92 -5.64 7.14
N TRP A 74 -8.86 -6.41 6.90
CA TRP A 74 -8.67 -7.12 5.64
C TRP A 74 -9.62 -8.30 5.54
N PHE A 75 -10.39 -8.36 4.47
CA PHE A 75 -11.17 -9.54 4.10
C PHE A 75 -10.87 -9.88 2.64
N TYR A 76 -10.80 -11.17 2.35
CA TYR A 76 -10.65 -11.67 1.00
C TYR A 76 -11.18 -13.10 0.96
N PHE A 77 -12.30 -13.33 0.31
CA PHE A 77 -12.94 -14.65 0.28
C PHE A 77 -13.62 -14.89 -1.05
N GLU A 78 -13.84 -16.15 -1.36
CA GLU A 78 -14.52 -16.64 -2.55
C GLU A 78 -15.89 -17.20 -2.18
N VAL A 79 -16.85 -16.99 -3.06
CA VAL A 79 -18.15 -17.68 -3.05
C VAL A 79 -18.29 -18.38 -4.39
N GLU A 80 -18.41 -19.69 -4.35
CA GLU A 80 -18.73 -20.52 -5.51
C GLU A 80 -20.19 -20.90 -5.47
N ARG A 81 -20.87 -20.70 -6.60
CA ARG A 81 -22.20 -21.24 -6.88
C ARG A 81 -22.05 -22.53 -7.67
N GLY A 82 -22.37 -23.64 -7.03
CA GLY A 82 -22.50 -24.94 -7.69
C GLY A 82 -23.78 -24.99 -8.51
N GLY A 83 -23.76 -25.68 -9.65
CA GLY A 83 -24.99 -26.09 -10.32
C GLY A 83 -25.70 -27.05 -9.39
N ALA A 84 -26.97 -26.82 -9.07
CA ALA A 84 -27.74 -27.81 -8.35
C ALA A 84 -27.92 -29.02 -9.28
N ASP A 85 -27.55 -30.23 -8.85
CA ASP A 85 -27.88 -31.50 -9.52
C ASP A 85 -29.40 -31.81 -9.51
N THR A 86 -30.24 -30.77 -9.39
CA THR A 86 -31.69 -30.90 -9.45
C THR A 86 -32.12 -30.46 -10.84
N GLU A 87 -32.78 -31.36 -11.56
CA GLU A 87 -33.38 -31.20 -12.91
C GLU A 87 -34.31 -29.98 -13.08
N LYS A 88 -34.43 -29.10 -12.08
CA LYS A 88 -35.11 -27.82 -12.18
C LYS A 88 -34.09 -26.72 -12.43
N ASP A 89 -33.75 -26.63 -13.71
CA ASP A 89 -33.00 -25.59 -14.38
C ASP A 89 -33.67 -24.22 -14.16
N THR A 90 -33.54 -23.67 -12.94
CA THR A 90 -33.97 -22.31 -12.66
C THR A 90 -32.89 -21.38 -13.19
N LYS A 91 -33.08 -20.96 -14.45
CA LYS A 91 -32.39 -19.82 -15.10
C LYS A 91 -32.52 -18.48 -14.34
N GLN A 92 -32.95 -18.51 -13.08
CA GLN A 92 -33.19 -17.34 -12.26
C GLN A 92 -31.89 -16.93 -11.56
N LEU A 93 -31.47 -15.69 -11.82
CA LEU A 93 -30.33 -15.06 -11.18
C LEU A 93 -30.60 -14.98 -9.67
N GLN A 94 -29.73 -15.58 -8.86
CA GLN A 94 -29.87 -15.61 -7.41
C GLN A 94 -29.17 -14.39 -6.81
N ASP A 95 -29.86 -13.72 -5.88
CA ASP A 95 -29.27 -12.66 -5.07
C ASP A 95 -28.57 -13.26 -3.85
N LEU A 96 -27.33 -12.84 -3.65
CA LEU A 96 -26.50 -13.17 -2.50
C LEU A 96 -26.44 -11.96 -1.58
N HIS A 97 -27.05 -12.07 -0.40
CA HIS A 97 -27.01 -11.04 0.63
C HIS A 97 -25.91 -11.36 1.65
N LEU A 98 -24.93 -10.47 1.79
CA LEU A 98 -23.76 -10.66 2.65
C LEU A 98 -23.70 -9.57 3.73
N VAL A 99 -23.27 -9.96 4.93
CA VAL A 99 -23.01 -9.06 6.06
C VAL A 99 -21.62 -9.35 6.63
N LEU A 100 -20.68 -8.42 6.48
CA LEU A 100 -19.39 -8.47 7.18
C LEU A 100 -19.60 -7.98 8.61
N ALA A 101 -19.40 -8.85 9.59
CA ALA A 101 -20.01 -8.69 10.92
C ALA A 101 -19.16 -7.94 11.97
N ASN A 102 -17.83 -7.92 11.84
CA ASN A 102 -16.92 -7.50 12.92
C ASN A 102 -15.79 -6.58 12.48
N LEU A 103 -15.97 -5.86 11.38
CA LEU A 103 -14.92 -5.02 10.80
C LEU A 103 -14.51 -3.90 11.76
N ASN A 104 -13.24 -3.52 11.67
CA ASN A 104 -12.78 -2.31 12.31
C ASN A 104 -13.37 -1.06 11.64
N PRO A 105 -13.64 0.03 12.38
CA PRO A 105 -14.49 1.10 11.90
C PRO A 105 -13.92 1.97 10.77
N GLN A 106 -12.59 1.96 10.53
CA GLN A 106 -11.85 2.76 9.53
C GLN A 106 -12.61 4.03 9.08
N ARG A 107 -12.90 4.92 10.05
CA ARG A 107 -14.01 5.89 9.96
C ARG A 107 -13.94 6.79 8.73
N GLY A 108 -12.74 7.17 8.32
CA GLY A 108 -12.54 8.01 7.14
C GLY A 108 -12.89 7.25 5.86
N LEU A 109 -12.48 6.00 5.72
CA LEU A 109 -12.64 5.21 4.51
C LEU A 109 -14.12 5.05 4.12
N PHE A 110 -14.94 4.53 5.04
CA PHE A 110 -16.36 4.27 4.81
C PHE A 110 -17.18 5.56 4.66
N LYS A 111 -16.86 6.61 5.41
CA LYS A 111 -17.48 7.94 5.23
C LYS A 111 -17.20 8.52 3.84
N ASN A 112 -16.12 8.11 3.20
CA ASN A 112 -15.68 8.60 1.90
C ASN A 112 -16.17 7.70 0.75
N GLY A 113 -17.30 7.02 0.95
CA GLY A 113 -17.95 6.22 -0.10
C GLY A 113 -17.09 5.06 -0.60
N TYR A 114 -16.32 4.44 0.30
CA TYR A 114 -15.67 3.16 -0.01
C TYR A 114 -16.72 2.10 -0.36
N THR A 115 -16.37 1.20 -1.27
CA THR A 115 -17.17 0.02 -1.62
C THR A 115 -16.26 -1.21 -1.76
N VAL A 116 -16.85 -2.39 -1.59
CA VAL A 116 -16.18 -3.70 -1.70
C VAL A 116 -15.64 -3.90 -3.12
N MET A 117 -14.49 -4.52 -3.25
CA MET A 117 -13.95 -4.96 -4.54
C MET A 117 -14.46 -6.36 -4.84
N TYR A 118 -14.82 -6.63 -6.09
CA TYR A 118 -15.21 -7.98 -6.52
C TYR A 118 -14.61 -8.33 -7.90
N SER A 119 -14.43 -9.62 -8.13
CA SER A 119 -14.07 -10.19 -9.43
C SER A 119 -14.84 -11.50 -9.58
N SER A 120 -15.41 -11.77 -10.76
CA SER A 120 -16.23 -12.96 -10.98
C SER A 120 -15.97 -13.64 -12.31
N VAL A 121 -16.09 -14.97 -12.32
CA VAL A 121 -15.86 -15.83 -13.49
C VAL A 121 -16.91 -16.93 -13.58
N GLU A 122 -17.32 -17.22 -14.81
CA GLU A 122 -18.17 -18.37 -15.13
C GLU A 122 -17.35 -19.67 -15.03
N VAL A 123 -17.93 -20.71 -14.42
CA VAL A 123 -17.30 -22.02 -14.34
C VAL A 123 -17.86 -22.91 -15.46
N LYS A 124 -17.00 -23.31 -16.40
CA LYS A 124 -17.35 -24.22 -17.50
C LYS A 124 -17.17 -25.67 -17.09
N GLU A 125 -17.99 -26.58 -17.63
CA GLU A 125 -18.05 -28.01 -17.24
C GLU A 125 -16.73 -28.77 -17.42
N GLU A 126 -15.85 -28.35 -18.33
CA GLU A 126 -14.58 -29.03 -18.62
C GLU A 126 -13.37 -28.57 -17.77
N GLU A 127 -13.52 -27.54 -16.93
CA GLU A 127 -12.45 -27.11 -16.03
C GLU A 127 -12.48 -27.96 -14.75
N THR A 128 -11.62 -28.98 -14.68
CA THR A 128 -11.36 -29.70 -13.44
C THR A 128 -10.90 -28.73 -12.34
N ALA A 129 -11.45 -28.90 -11.14
CA ALA A 129 -11.25 -28.03 -9.97
C ALA A 129 -9.79 -27.78 -9.55
N ASN A 130 -8.83 -28.53 -10.10
CA ASN A 130 -7.44 -28.56 -9.65
C ASN A 130 -6.44 -27.78 -10.51
N THR A 131 -6.81 -27.18 -11.66
CA THR A 131 -5.76 -26.76 -12.63
C THR A 131 -5.45 -25.25 -12.73
N THR A 132 -6.30 -24.30 -12.33
CA THR A 132 -6.02 -22.85 -12.59
C THR A 132 -6.73 -21.83 -11.68
N SER A 133 -7.14 -22.21 -10.47
CA SER A 133 -7.98 -21.39 -9.58
C SER A 133 -7.37 -20.06 -9.07
N SER A 134 -6.04 -19.97 -8.88
CA SER A 134 -5.39 -18.78 -8.32
C SER A 134 -5.15 -17.68 -9.36
N CYS A 135 -4.58 -18.04 -10.52
CA CYS A 135 -4.11 -17.10 -11.55
C CYS A 135 -5.21 -16.19 -12.09
N VAL A 136 -6.43 -16.71 -12.27
CA VAL A 136 -7.55 -15.96 -12.87
C VAL A 136 -7.93 -14.72 -12.07
N PHE A 137 -7.79 -14.78 -10.74
CA PHE A 137 -8.13 -13.68 -9.83
C PHE A 137 -6.95 -12.75 -9.51
N GLN A 138 -5.76 -13.03 -10.06
CA GLN A 138 -4.61 -12.13 -9.96
C GLN A 138 -4.66 -10.99 -11.01
N ASP A 139 -5.42 -11.14 -12.10
CA ASP A 139 -5.59 -10.10 -13.12
C ASP A 139 -6.39 -8.91 -12.57
N GLU A 140 -5.68 -7.80 -12.34
CA GLU A 140 -6.24 -6.56 -11.83
C GLU A 140 -7.36 -5.97 -12.70
N LYS A 141 -7.38 -6.24 -14.01
CA LYS A 141 -8.38 -5.70 -14.94
C LYS A 141 -9.77 -6.33 -14.74
N ARG A 142 -9.84 -7.48 -14.08
CA ARG A 142 -11.10 -8.17 -13.76
C ARG A 142 -11.76 -7.67 -12.49
N TRP A 143 -11.04 -6.90 -11.68
CA TRP A 143 -11.55 -6.38 -10.42
C TRP A 143 -12.35 -5.11 -10.65
N ALA A 144 -13.51 -5.03 -10.02
CA ALA A 144 -14.39 -3.87 -10.07
C ALA A 144 -14.88 -3.50 -8.67
N ARG A 145 -15.22 -2.22 -8.51
CA ARG A 145 -15.94 -1.74 -7.34
C ARG A 145 -17.39 -2.25 -7.40
N LEU A 146 -17.88 -2.79 -6.29
CA LEU A 146 -19.25 -3.27 -6.20
C LEU A 146 -20.22 -2.08 -6.45
N PRO A 147 -21.12 -2.18 -7.44
CA PRO A 147 -22.01 -1.09 -7.82
C PRO A 147 -23.16 -0.88 -6.82
N THR A 148 -23.51 -1.92 -6.06
CA THR A 148 -24.56 -1.89 -5.05
C THR A 148 -24.12 -1.03 -3.85
N PRO A 149 -24.97 -0.11 -3.36
CA PRO A 149 -24.68 0.65 -2.15
C PRO A 149 -24.45 -0.27 -0.96
N LEU A 150 -23.43 0.07 -0.15
CA LEU A 150 -23.18 -0.59 1.12
C LEU A 150 -24.10 -0.01 2.21
N SER A 151 -24.63 -0.86 3.08
CA SER A 151 -25.25 -0.45 4.35
C SER A 151 -24.23 -0.59 5.48
N PHE A 152 -24.20 0.39 6.39
CA PHE A 152 -23.22 0.46 7.47
C PHE A 152 -23.89 0.62 8.82
N GLU A 153 -23.52 -0.22 9.76
CA GLU A 153 -23.95 -0.13 11.16
C GLU A 153 -22.73 -0.04 12.07
N LYS A 154 -22.76 0.86 13.05
CA LYS A 154 -21.74 0.95 14.10
C LYS A 154 -22.30 0.33 15.37
N PHE A 155 -21.51 -0.50 16.03
CA PHE A 155 -21.88 -1.09 17.30
C PHE A 155 -20.66 -1.23 18.21
N THR A 156 -20.92 -1.35 19.51
CA THR A 156 -19.88 -1.50 20.53
C THR A 156 -19.92 -2.92 21.05
N VAL A 157 -18.74 -3.53 21.20
CA VAL A 157 -18.57 -4.83 21.85
C VAL A 157 -17.98 -4.59 23.24
N GLU A 158 -18.58 -5.20 24.25
CA GLU A 158 -18.01 -5.23 25.60
C GLU A 158 -17.00 -6.38 25.66
N MET A 159 -15.75 -6.07 25.98
CA MET A 159 -14.71 -7.08 26.14
C MET A 159 -14.82 -7.63 27.57
N GLY A 160 -15.33 -8.85 27.71
CA GLY A 160 -15.21 -9.61 28.97
C GLY A 160 -13.80 -10.18 29.10
N ASP A 161 -13.24 -10.20 30.31
CA ASP A 161 -12.01 -10.93 30.62
C ASP A 161 -12.23 -12.42 30.29
N SER A 162 -11.71 -12.89 29.16
CA SER A 162 -11.65 -14.30 28.77
C SER A 162 -10.56 -14.40 27.70
N MET A 163 -9.50 -15.21 27.78
CA MET A 163 -9.23 -16.42 28.57
C MET A 163 -7.74 -16.40 29.03
N LEU A 164 -7.48 -16.19 30.31
CA LEU A 164 -6.30 -16.76 30.95
C LEU A 164 -6.70 -18.15 31.42
N GLY A 165 -6.49 -19.15 30.56
CA GLY A 165 -6.52 -20.56 30.94
C GLY A 165 -5.12 -20.95 31.42
N GLU A 166 -5.04 -21.31 32.70
CA GLU A 166 -3.84 -21.73 33.41
C GLU A 166 -3.11 -22.91 32.75
N SER A 167 -1.82 -22.75 32.49
CA SER A 167 -0.77 -23.64 33.02
C SER A 167 0.59 -23.01 32.73
N GLY A 168 1.24 -22.55 33.81
CA GLY A 168 2.58 -22.00 33.76
C GLY A 168 3.64 -23.11 33.62
N GLN A 169 4.67 -22.83 32.83
CA GLN A 169 6.03 -23.21 33.17
C GLN A 169 6.93 -21.99 33.04
N GLU A 170 7.60 -21.70 34.15
CA GLU A 170 8.41 -20.52 34.43
C GLU A 170 9.66 -20.43 33.54
N ALA A 171 9.95 -19.23 33.03
CA ALA A 171 11.29 -18.84 32.63
C ALA A 171 11.86 -17.89 33.70
N ASN A 172 12.72 -18.43 34.55
CA ASN A 172 13.44 -17.72 35.60
C ASN A 172 14.42 -16.68 35.03
N GLY A 173 14.36 -15.45 35.56
CA GLY A 173 15.36 -14.38 35.40
C GLY A 173 15.39 -13.51 36.67
N PRO A 174 16.56 -12.98 37.09
CA PRO A 174 16.86 -12.75 38.50
C PRO A 174 16.24 -11.49 39.10
N GLN A 175 15.94 -11.62 40.39
CA GLN A 175 15.40 -10.64 41.33
C GLN A 175 16.19 -9.34 41.40
N ALA A 176 15.48 -8.21 41.41
CA ALA A 176 15.92 -6.97 42.04
C ALA A 176 14.85 -6.50 43.05
N ASN A 177 15.22 -6.52 44.32
CA ASN A 177 14.45 -6.02 45.46
C ASN A 177 14.23 -4.50 45.36
N LEU A 178 13.00 -4.01 45.57
CA LEU A 178 12.76 -2.67 46.11
C LEU A 178 11.37 -2.56 46.78
N ILE A 179 11.41 -2.52 48.11
CA ILE A 179 10.64 -1.72 49.09
C ILE A 179 9.10 -1.63 48.95
N ARG A 180 8.42 -2.26 49.92
CA ARG A 180 6.99 -2.09 50.25
C ARG A 180 6.69 -0.66 50.73
N GLY A 181 5.82 0.04 50.02
CA GLY A 181 5.06 1.19 50.52
C GLY A 181 3.57 0.82 50.58
N ALA A 182 3.02 0.74 51.79
CA ALA A 182 1.59 0.54 52.02
C ALA A 182 0.82 1.83 51.67
N GLY A 183 -0.14 1.74 50.75
CA GLY A 183 -1.00 2.85 50.35
C GLY A 183 -2.39 2.36 49.98
N ASN A 184 -3.40 2.90 50.67
CA ASN A 184 -4.82 2.56 50.65
C ASN A 184 -5.42 2.11 49.31
N ALA A 185 -6.04 0.92 49.34
CA ALA A 185 -6.94 0.42 48.31
C ALA A 185 -8.22 1.26 48.27
N THR A 186 -8.39 2.02 47.19
CA THR A 186 -9.71 2.46 46.72
C THR A 186 -10.04 1.64 45.49
N SER A 187 -11.11 0.84 45.58
CA SER A 187 -11.64 0.01 44.50
C SER A 187 -12.20 0.89 43.39
N LYS A 188 -11.36 1.25 42.41
CA LYS A 188 -11.85 1.70 41.11
C LYS A 188 -12.44 0.49 40.40
N SER A 189 -13.75 0.55 40.11
CA SER A 189 -14.40 -0.40 39.19
C SER A 189 -13.58 -0.50 37.92
N ALA A 190 -13.19 -1.71 37.52
CA ALA A 190 -12.50 -1.94 36.26
C ALA A 190 -13.39 -1.43 35.11
N ASP A 191 -12.95 -0.38 34.41
CA ASP A 191 -13.61 0.11 33.21
C ASP A 191 -13.60 -1.01 32.15
N VAL A 192 -14.76 -1.64 31.92
CA VAL A 192 -14.93 -2.63 30.85
C VAL A 192 -14.59 -1.96 29.53
N LYS A 193 -13.50 -2.40 28.88
CA LYS A 193 -12.99 -1.79 27.65
C LYS A 193 -14.00 -2.04 26.53
N LYS A 194 -14.68 -0.97 26.10
CA LYS A 194 -15.65 -0.98 25.01
C LYS A 194 -14.94 -0.78 23.67
N GLU A 195 -15.05 -1.73 22.75
CA GLU A 195 -14.46 -1.61 21.41
C GLU A 195 -15.53 -1.30 20.35
N LEU A 196 -15.28 -0.28 19.53
CA LEU A 196 -16.15 0.08 18.42
C LEU A 196 -15.86 -0.79 17.18
N ARG A 197 -16.89 -1.44 16.65
CA ARG A 197 -16.86 -2.24 15.41
C ARG A 197 -17.90 -1.72 14.41
N ILE A 198 -17.80 -2.18 13.17
CA ILE A 198 -18.78 -1.91 12.13
C ILE A 198 -19.26 -3.19 11.45
N ARG A 199 -20.52 -3.17 11.02
CA ARG A 199 -21.09 -4.13 10.09
C ARG A 199 -21.24 -3.47 8.72
N VAL A 200 -20.94 -4.24 7.68
CA VAL A 200 -21.09 -3.82 6.29
C VAL A 200 -21.97 -4.83 5.58
N SER A 201 -23.14 -4.41 5.12
CA SER A 201 -24.07 -5.27 4.39
C SER A 201 -24.15 -4.88 2.93
N PHE A 202 -24.21 -5.87 2.04
CA PHE A 202 -24.31 -5.65 0.60
C PHE A 202 -24.94 -6.85 -0.11
N THR A 203 -25.38 -6.61 -1.34
CA THR A 203 -25.98 -7.63 -2.20
C THR A 203 -25.15 -7.79 -3.46
N TYR A 204 -24.91 -9.04 -3.85
CA TYR A 204 -24.35 -9.41 -5.14
C TYR A 204 -25.36 -10.25 -5.91
N ARG A 205 -25.55 -9.98 -7.19
CA ARG A 205 -26.38 -10.81 -8.07
C ARG A 205 -25.44 -11.65 -8.94
N PHE A 206 -25.56 -12.97 -8.85
CA PHE A 206 -24.83 -13.86 -9.75
C PHE A 206 -25.20 -13.56 -11.20
N LYS A 207 -24.19 -13.56 -12.06
CA LYS A 207 -24.27 -13.35 -13.52
C LYS A 207 -24.43 -14.67 -14.26
N PHE A 208 -23.93 -15.77 -13.69
CA PHE A 208 -23.93 -17.08 -14.32
C PHE A 208 -24.61 -18.14 -13.44
N ALA A 209 -25.04 -19.23 -14.05
CA ALA A 209 -25.62 -20.38 -13.34
C ALA A 209 -24.57 -21.04 -12.43
N ARG A 210 -23.35 -21.19 -12.96
CA ARG A 210 -22.15 -21.64 -12.22
C ARG A 210 -21.14 -20.51 -12.23
N GLU A 211 -20.84 -19.97 -11.06
CA GLU A 211 -20.00 -18.77 -10.94
C GLU A 211 -19.11 -18.87 -9.72
N ARG A 212 -17.86 -18.44 -9.87
CA ARG A 212 -16.96 -18.14 -8.75
C ARG A 212 -16.79 -16.64 -8.68
N VAL A 213 -17.10 -16.07 -7.53
CA VAL A 213 -16.92 -14.64 -7.25
C VAL A 213 -16.02 -14.48 -6.03
N ARG A 214 -15.03 -13.61 -6.13
CA ARG A 214 -14.22 -13.18 -4.99
C ARG A 214 -14.59 -11.78 -4.56
N PHE A 215 -14.59 -11.54 -3.25
CA PHE A 215 -14.77 -10.23 -2.63
C PHE A 215 -13.55 -9.88 -1.82
N ALA A 216 -13.06 -8.64 -1.93
CA ALA A 216 -11.86 -8.18 -1.24
C ALA A 216 -12.02 -6.76 -0.70
N PHE A 217 -11.22 -6.45 0.33
CA PHE A 217 -11.11 -5.11 0.91
C PHE A 217 -10.48 -4.09 -0.06
N CYS A 218 -9.51 -4.53 -0.86
CA CYS A 218 -8.89 -3.73 -1.90
C CYS A 218 -8.53 -4.65 -3.07
N TYR A 219 -8.02 -4.11 -4.17
CA TYR A 219 -7.38 -4.91 -5.22
C TYR A 219 -6.31 -5.81 -4.56
N PRO A 220 -6.44 -7.15 -4.64
CA PRO A 220 -5.47 -8.04 -4.03
C PRO A 220 -4.13 -7.96 -4.73
N PHE A 221 -3.06 -8.14 -3.96
CA PHE A 221 -1.70 -8.33 -4.45
C PHE A 221 -1.05 -9.37 -3.54
N THR A 222 -1.00 -10.60 -4.03
CA THR A 222 -0.62 -11.80 -3.27
C THR A 222 0.89 -12.00 -3.23
N TYR A 223 1.39 -12.79 -2.28
CA TYR A 223 2.81 -13.13 -2.23
C TYR A 223 3.20 -14.01 -3.43
N THR A 224 2.35 -14.97 -3.79
CA THR A 224 2.48 -15.84 -4.96
C THR A 224 2.69 -15.00 -6.23
N ARG A 225 1.86 -13.95 -6.43
CA ARG A 225 2.02 -13.04 -7.57
C ARG A 225 3.39 -12.37 -7.59
N VAL A 226 3.88 -11.87 -6.45
CA VAL A 226 5.23 -11.27 -6.36
C VAL A 226 6.29 -12.28 -6.78
N GLN A 227 6.22 -13.52 -6.27
CA GLN A 227 7.18 -14.56 -6.60
C GLN A 227 7.15 -14.95 -8.08
N GLU A 228 5.97 -15.06 -8.67
CA GLU A 228 5.76 -15.36 -10.10
C GLU A 228 6.29 -14.22 -10.99
N GLU A 229 5.99 -12.96 -10.65
CA GLU A 229 6.49 -11.78 -11.38
C GLU A 229 8.02 -11.69 -11.31
N LEU A 230 8.61 -11.88 -10.13
CA LEU A 230 10.07 -11.89 -9.97
C LEU A 230 10.73 -13.06 -10.72
N ALA A 231 10.14 -14.26 -10.68
CA ALA A 231 10.64 -15.41 -11.44
C ALA A 231 10.58 -15.17 -12.97
N ALA A 232 9.57 -14.46 -13.45
CA ALA A 232 9.49 -14.05 -14.85
C ALA A 232 10.60 -13.03 -15.21
N LEU A 233 10.94 -12.12 -14.29
CA LEU A 233 12.07 -11.22 -14.46
C LEU A 233 13.42 -11.96 -14.44
N ASP A 234 13.58 -12.94 -13.54
CA ASP A 234 14.77 -13.80 -13.49
C ASP A 234 15.01 -14.50 -14.84
N LYS A 235 13.94 -15.04 -15.46
CA LYS A 235 14.01 -15.63 -16.81
C LYS A 235 14.36 -14.58 -17.87
N ARG A 236 13.72 -13.41 -17.84
CA ARG A 236 13.93 -12.32 -18.82
C ARG A 236 15.35 -11.77 -18.80
N PHE A 237 15.99 -11.73 -17.62
CA PHE A 237 17.35 -11.20 -17.44
C PHE A 237 18.38 -12.30 -17.17
N ALA A 238 18.02 -13.57 -17.40
CA ALA A 238 18.95 -14.69 -17.33
C ALA A 238 20.06 -14.51 -18.36
N ARG A 239 21.30 -14.83 -17.98
CA ARG A 239 22.42 -14.81 -18.92
C ARG A 239 22.26 -15.94 -19.95
N PRO A 240 22.74 -15.78 -21.19
CA PRO A 240 22.66 -16.82 -22.23
C PRO A 240 23.26 -18.17 -21.79
N GLU A 241 24.28 -18.16 -20.94
CA GLU A 241 24.95 -19.33 -20.37
C GLU A 241 24.07 -20.15 -19.41
N ALA A 242 22.96 -19.59 -18.93
CA ALA A 242 22.03 -20.21 -17.98
C ALA A 242 20.72 -20.70 -18.63
N LEU A 243 20.54 -20.49 -19.94
CA LEU A 243 19.32 -20.87 -20.68
C LEU A 243 19.53 -22.20 -21.42
N PRO A 244 18.54 -23.11 -21.44
CA PRO A 244 18.58 -24.31 -22.29
C PRO A 244 18.66 -23.91 -23.77
N ALA A 245 19.40 -24.68 -24.59
CA ALA A 245 19.66 -24.41 -26.00
C ALA A 245 18.42 -24.32 -26.92
N SER A 246 17.21 -24.50 -26.39
CA SER A 246 15.94 -24.56 -27.12
C SER A 246 15.08 -23.28 -27.00
N GLU A 247 15.47 -22.28 -26.21
CA GLU A 247 14.68 -21.05 -26.06
C GLU A 247 15.25 -19.90 -26.92
N THR A 248 14.39 -19.31 -27.75
CA THR A 248 14.71 -18.15 -28.59
C THR A 248 15.05 -16.96 -27.70
N ILE A 249 16.33 -16.58 -27.66
CA ILE A 249 16.82 -15.43 -26.87
C ILE A 249 16.14 -14.16 -27.37
N THR A 250 15.20 -13.62 -26.61
CA THR A 250 14.86 -12.19 -26.73
C THR A 250 16.07 -11.42 -26.22
N ALA A 251 16.63 -10.53 -27.03
CA ALA A 251 17.87 -9.82 -26.69
C ALA A 251 17.73 -9.15 -25.31
N ILE A 252 18.59 -9.54 -24.36
CA ILE A 252 18.67 -8.92 -23.04
C ILE A 252 18.93 -7.42 -23.28
N PRO A 253 18.15 -6.49 -22.70
CA PRO A 253 18.46 -5.08 -22.84
C PRO A 253 19.86 -4.81 -22.26
N GLU A 254 20.85 -4.54 -23.11
CA GLU A 254 22.27 -4.37 -22.72
C GLU A 254 22.47 -3.28 -21.66
N ASN A 255 21.50 -2.37 -21.52
CA ASN A 255 21.53 -1.22 -20.63
C ASN A 255 20.88 -1.44 -19.24
N VAL A 256 20.36 -2.64 -18.93
CA VAL A 256 19.71 -2.93 -17.65
C VAL A 256 20.50 -3.95 -16.85
N TYR A 257 21.05 -3.51 -15.72
CA TYR A 257 21.52 -4.41 -14.68
C TYR A 257 20.34 -4.78 -13.78
N TYR A 258 20.02 -6.07 -13.72
CA TYR A 258 19.02 -6.65 -12.83
C TYR A 258 19.65 -7.79 -12.03
N HIS A 259 19.40 -7.83 -10.73
CA HIS A 259 19.83 -8.93 -9.87
C HIS A 259 18.83 -9.16 -8.75
N ARG A 260 18.29 -10.37 -8.64
CA ARG A 260 17.46 -10.81 -7.52
C ARG A 260 18.26 -11.72 -6.60
N GLU A 261 18.11 -11.54 -5.30
CA GLU A 261 18.78 -12.35 -4.28
C GLU A 261 17.95 -12.45 -3.00
N LEU A 262 18.28 -13.42 -2.15
CA LEU A 262 17.62 -13.59 -0.85
C LEU A 262 18.15 -12.54 0.13
N LEU A 263 17.27 -11.69 0.66
CA LEU A 263 17.63 -10.79 1.75
C LEU A 263 17.70 -11.55 3.08
N THR A 264 16.64 -12.32 3.37
CA THR A 264 16.43 -13.15 4.56
C THR A 264 15.21 -14.05 4.36
N ARG A 265 14.88 -14.90 5.34
CA ARG A 265 13.61 -15.60 5.44
C ARG A 265 12.72 -14.97 6.50
N SER A 266 11.41 -15.05 6.30
CA SER A 266 10.41 -14.67 7.29
C SER A 266 10.31 -15.71 8.42
N LEU A 267 9.41 -15.48 9.39
CA LEU A 267 9.24 -16.37 10.54
C LEU A 267 8.73 -17.76 10.10
N GLU A 268 7.94 -17.81 9.03
CA GLU A 268 7.44 -19.08 8.47
C GLU A 268 8.31 -19.63 7.33
N GLY A 269 9.51 -19.05 7.12
CA GLY A 269 10.49 -19.53 6.15
C GLY A 269 10.29 -19.04 4.71
N LEU A 270 9.31 -18.15 4.46
CA LEU A 270 9.09 -17.53 3.15
C LEU A 270 10.25 -16.60 2.79
N ARG A 271 10.57 -16.51 1.50
CA ARG A 271 11.63 -15.63 1.02
C ARG A 271 11.22 -14.17 1.16
N VAL A 272 12.15 -13.38 1.68
CA VAL A 272 12.14 -11.92 1.56
C VAL A 272 13.21 -11.56 0.53
N ASP A 273 12.78 -11.15 -0.66
CA ASP A 273 13.68 -10.88 -1.78
C ASP A 273 14.27 -9.46 -1.73
N LEU A 274 15.50 -9.34 -2.21
CA LEU A 274 16.15 -8.09 -2.57
C LEU A 274 16.36 -8.05 -4.08
N VAL A 275 15.92 -6.98 -4.72
CA VAL A 275 16.11 -6.73 -6.15
C VAL A 275 17.01 -5.52 -6.33
N THR A 276 18.10 -5.66 -7.07
CA THR A 276 19.01 -4.58 -7.45
C THR A 276 18.78 -4.21 -8.92
N ILE A 277 18.47 -2.95 -9.20
CA ILE A 277 18.32 -2.41 -10.57
C ILE A 277 19.22 -1.20 -10.79
N SER A 278 19.96 -1.17 -11.89
CA SER A 278 20.74 -0.01 -12.35
C SER A 278 21.09 -0.14 -13.84
N SER A 279 21.96 0.73 -14.35
CA SER A 279 22.73 0.49 -15.59
C SER A 279 24.01 -0.28 -15.27
N HIS A 280 24.71 -0.81 -16.27
CA HIS A 280 26.02 -1.43 -16.07
C HIS A 280 27.18 -0.45 -15.73
N GLY A 281 26.98 0.87 -15.90
CA GLY A 281 27.99 1.87 -15.55
C GLY A 281 28.26 1.94 -14.04
N GLY A 282 29.53 2.13 -13.66
CA GLY A 282 29.94 2.26 -12.26
C GLY A 282 30.03 0.93 -11.49
N ILE A 283 29.86 -0.23 -12.15
CA ILE A 283 30.01 -1.54 -11.51
C ILE A 283 31.45 -1.76 -11.03
N LEU A 284 31.59 -2.23 -9.79
CA LEU A 284 32.86 -2.64 -9.20
C LEU A 284 33.08 -4.15 -9.36
N THR A 285 34.33 -4.59 -9.15
CA THR A 285 34.68 -6.02 -9.11
C THR A 285 34.16 -6.71 -7.85
N SER A 286 33.95 -5.95 -6.77
CA SER A 286 33.34 -6.42 -5.52
C SER A 286 31.85 -6.75 -5.68
N ARG A 287 31.34 -7.52 -4.72
CA ARG A 287 29.94 -7.92 -4.62
C ARG A 287 29.49 -7.82 -3.18
N GLY A 288 28.19 -7.66 -3.02
CA GLY A 288 27.53 -7.68 -1.73
C GLY A 288 26.90 -6.35 -1.34
N PRO A 289 26.30 -6.34 -0.15
CA PRO A 289 25.72 -7.53 0.53
C PRO A 289 24.44 -7.95 -0.24
N PRO A 290 24.03 -9.24 -0.32
CA PRO A 290 23.83 -10.18 0.79
C PRO A 290 24.08 -11.71 0.51
N ASP A 291 24.43 -12.46 1.55
CA ASP A 291 23.89 -13.82 1.82
C ASP A 291 23.85 -13.94 3.35
N ARG A 292 22.65 -13.94 3.97
CA ARG A 292 22.50 -13.81 5.43
C ARG A 292 22.10 -15.13 6.09
N ARG A 293 22.97 -16.14 5.98
CA ARG A 293 22.79 -17.48 6.57
C ARG A 293 22.99 -17.52 8.09
N GLN A 294 21.98 -18.05 8.80
CA GLN A 294 22.08 -19.29 9.58
C GLN A 294 20.95 -20.19 9.01
N ASP A 295 21.21 -21.39 8.51
CA ASP A 295 21.32 -22.61 9.33
C ASP A 295 22.53 -23.49 8.94
N THR A 296 23.45 -23.65 9.91
CA THR A 296 24.35 -24.79 10.24
C THR A 296 25.17 -25.56 9.17
N PRO A 297 26.32 -26.15 9.58
CA PRO A 297 27.39 -26.59 8.69
C PRO A 297 27.13 -27.96 8.05
N GLN A 298 27.78 -28.19 6.90
CA GLN A 298 27.79 -29.42 6.09
C GLN A 298 26.67 -29.59 5.05
N SER A 299 26.77 -28.85 3.95
CA SER A 299 26.75 -29.54 2.65
C SER A 299 27.68 -28.84 1.67
N SER A 300 28.71 -29.56 1.27
CA SER A 300 29.81 -29.15 0.40
C SER A 300 29.41 -29.02 -1.09
N GLN A 301 28.12 -28.83 -1.38
CA GLN A 301 27.61 -28.70 -2.74
C GLN A 301 26.40 -27.76 -2.78
N CYS A 302 26.64 -26.45 -2.74
CA CYS A 302 25.63 -25.47 -3.09
C CYS A 302 26.24 -24.47 -4.06
N SER A 303 25.86 -24.56 -5.33
CA SER A 303 26.20 -23.59 -6.37
C SER A 303 25.89 -22.16 -5.88
N SER A 304 26.94 -21.39 -5.66
CA SER A 304 26.91 -20.04 -5.12
C SER A 304 26.20 -19.08 -6.08
N LEU A 305 24.94 -18.76 -5.85
CA LEU A 305 24.37 -17.54 -6.42
C LEU A 305 25.15 -16.38 -5.81
N LYS A 306 25.94 -15.70 -6.63
CA LYS A 306 26.81 -14.61 -6.20
C LYS A 306 25.93 -13.40 -5.91
N SER A 307 26.14 -12.73 -4.78
CA SER A 307 25.43 -11.49 -4.43
C SER A 307 25.55 -10.40 -5.50
N ALA A 308 24.69 -9.39 -5.50
CA ALA A 308 24.74 -8.30 -6.49
C ALA A 308 26.13 -7.65 -6.55
N ARG A 309 26.50 -7.16 -7.74
CA ARG A 309 27.64 -6.27 -7.92
C ARG A 309 27.47 -5.00 -7.08
N CYS A 310 28.57 -4.56 -6.48
CA CYS A 310 28.65 -3.23 -5.89
C CYS A 310 28.84 -2.18 -6.99
N PHE A 311 28.53 -0.94 -6.67
CA PHE A 311 28.67 0.20 -7.57
C PHE A 311 29.49 1.28 -6.88
N ASP A 312 30.28 2.03 -7.65
CA ASP A 312 31.07 3.15 -7.13
C ASP A 312 30.17 4.23 -6.51
N PRO A 313 30.23 4.45 -5.18
CA PRO A 313 29.42 5.46 -4.49
C PRO A 313 29.70 6.89 -4.98
N LYS A 314 30.85 7.13 -5.63
CA LYS A 314 31.19 8.44 -6.21
C LYS A 314 30.50 8.69 -7.55
N GLN A 315 30.07 7.64 -8.24
CA GLN A 315 29.40 7.74 -9.55
C GLN A 315 27.89 7.56 -9.47
N LYS A 316 27.42 6.80 -8.48
CA LYS A 316 26.01 6.45 -8.32
C LYS A 316 25.48 6.96 -6.99
N LYS A 317 24.20 7.33 -7.00
CA LYS A 317 23.40 7.53 -5.79
C LYS A 317 22.67 6.24 -5.44
N MET A 318 22.33 6.04 -4.18
CA MET A 318 21.59 4.87 -3.71
C MET A 318 20.13 5.21 -3.38
N VAL A 319 19.21 4.36 -3.82
CA VAL A 319 17.79 4.43 -3.46
C VAL A 319 17.37 3.07 -2.92
N VAL A 320 17.04 3.03 -1.63
CA VAL A 320 16.51 1.83 -0.97
C VAL A 320 14.99 1.97 -0.88
N ILE A 321 14.26 0.96 -1.36
CA ILE A 321 12.80 0.97 -1.42
C ILE A 321 12.27 -0.29 -0.72
N SER A 322 11.31 -0.15 0.18
CA SER A 322 10.62 -1.27 0.81
C SER A 322 9.10 -1.12 0.68
N ALA A 323 8.39 -2.24 0.70
CA ALA A 323 6.92 -2.26 0.63
C ALA A 323 6.33 -3.37 1.53
N ARG A 324 5.04 -3.21 1.88
CA ARG A 324 4.23 -4.22 2.59
C ARG A 324 4.85 -4.73 3.89
N VAL A 325 5.29 -3.82 4.76
CA VAL A 325 5.49 -4.17 6.16
C VAL A 325 4.15 -4.45 6.85
N HIS A 326 3.10 -3.71 6.47
CA HIS A 326 1.72 -4.05 6.81
C HIS A 326 1.08 -4.84 5.68
N SER A 327 0.55 -6.01 6.03
CA SER A 327 0.09 -7.02 5.07
C SER A 327 -1.13 -6.59 4.25
N GLY A 328 -2.04 -5.80 4.79
CA GLY A 328 -3.26 -5.37 4.09
C GLY A 328 -3.07 -4.20 3.12
N GLU A 329 -1.90 -3.56 3.11
CA GLU A 329 -1.63 -2.31 2.41
C GLU A 329 -1.25 -2.53 0.93
N THR A 330 -2.13 -3.21 0.17
CA THR A 330 -1.89 -3.56 -1.25
C THR A 330 -1.59 -2.39 -2.20
N PRO A 331 -2.08 -1.14 -1.99
CA PRO A 331 -1.63 0.00 -2.80
C PRO A 331 -0.11 0.19 -2.83
N ALA A 332 0.60 -0.24 -1.78
CA ALA A 332 2.07 -0.20 -1.74
C ALA A 332 2.72 -1.02 -2.85
N ASN A 333 2.21 -2.21 -3.16
CA ASN A 333 2.76 -3.00 -4.27
C ASN A 333 2.38 -2.42 -5.62
N PHE A 334 1.19 -1.84 -5.78
CA PHE A 334 0.85 -1.20 -7.05
C PHE A 334 1.71 0.03 -7.31
N MET A 335 2.04 0.82 -6.28
CA MET A 335 3.08 1.85 -6.40
C MET A 335 4.41 1.24 -6.87
N LEU A 336 4.86 0.17 -6.21
CA LEU A 336 6.11 -0.48 -6.56
C LEU A 336 6.11 -1.10 -7.97
N ASP A 337 4.98 -1.65 -8.41
CA ASP A 337 4.81 -2.20 -9.75
C ASP A 337 5.00 -1.09 -10.81
N GLY A 338 4.43 0.09 -10.58
CA GLY A 338 4.68 1.26 -11.45
C GLY A 338 6.17 1.67 -11.46
N MET A 339 6.83 1.64 -10.30
CA MET A 339 8.28 1.89 -10.20
C MET A 339 9.09 0.86 -11.00
N LEU A 340 8.80 -0.43 -10.88
CA LEU A 340 9.48 -1.50 -11.60
C LEU A 340 9.24 -1.41 -13.11
N GLN A 341 8.01 -1.12 -13.54
CA GLN A 341 7.68 -0.94 -14.96
C GLN A 341 8.51 0.16 -15.60
N LEU A 342 8.66 1.31 -14.93
CA LEU A 342 9.52 2.39 -15.39
C LEU A 342 10.99 1.96 -15.38
N LEU A 343 11.52 1.49 -14.24
CA LEU A 343 12.94 1.13 -14.10
C LEU A 343 13.40 0.01 -15.04
N LEU A 344 12.50 -0.87 -15.48
CA LEU A 344 12.79 -1.98 -16.38
C LEU A 344 12.42 -1.69 -17.85
N HIS A 345 11.91 -0.49 -18.15
CA HIS A 345 11.62 -0.11 -19.52
C HIS A 345 12.93 0.03 -20.32
N PRO A 346 13.12 -0.67 -21.44
CA PRO A 346 14.43 -0.77 -22.09
C PRO A 346 14.87 0.55 -22.75
N THR A 347 13.91 1.30 -23.29
CA THR A 347 14.17 2.45 -24.19
C THR A 347 13.61 3.78 -23.70
N ASP A 348 13.00 3.82 -22.51
CA ASP A 348 12.44 5.06 -21.99
C ASP A 348 13.58 5.94 -21.48
N GLU A 349 13.63 7.20 -21.91
CA GLU A 349 14.74 8.10 -21.62
C GLU A 349 14.87 8.41 -20.13
N ILE A 350 13.72 8.52 -19.43
CA ILE A 350 13.68 8.73 -17.98
C ILE A 350 14.18 7.48 -17.27
N ALA A 351 13.73 6.29 -17.67
CA ALA A 351 14.21 5.03 -17.14
C ALA A 351 15.73 4.87 -17.31
N ILE A 352 16.25 5.24 -18.49
CA ILE A 352 17.69 5.23 -18.77
C ILE A 352 18.42 6.23 -17.87
N ALA A 353 17.92 7.45 -17.70
CA ALA A 353 18.53 8.46 -16.83
C ALA A 353 18.55 7.98 -15.37
N LEU A 354 17.43 7.44 -14.86
CA LEU A 354 17.34 6.86 -13.52
C LEU A 354 18.40 5.77 -13.32
N ARG A 355 18.47 4.78 -14.22
CA ARG A 355 19.48 3.70 -14.16
C ARG A 355 20.92 4.22 -14.27
N ARG A 356 21.16 5.28 -15.05
CA ARG A 356 22.48 5.91 -15.22
C ARG A 356 22.97 6.62 -13.96
N HIS A 357 22.09 7.13 -13.11
CA HIS A 357 22.51 7.89 -11.92
C HIS A 357 22.29 7.16 -10.60
N PHE A 358 21.39 6.19 -10.55
CA PHE A 358 21.00 5.53 -9.32
C PHE A 358 21.23 4.02 -9.35
N VAL A 359 21.46 3.46 -8.17
CA VAL A 359 21.30 2.04 -7.87
C VAL A 359 20.06 1.91 -7.00
N PHE A 360 19.11 1.09 -7.43
CA PHE A 360 17.89 0.82 -6.70
C PHE A 360 18.02 -0.52 -5.98
N LYS A 361 17.86 -0.53 -4.66
CA LYS A 361 17.78 -1.70 -3.79
C LYS A 361 16.35 -1.84 -3.29
N ILE A 362 15.63 -2.84 -3.80
CA ILE A 362 14.17 -2.93 -3.67
C ILE A 362 13.80 -4.19 -2.90
N ILE A 363 12.98 -4.06 -1.86
CA ILE A 363 12.40 -5.15 -1.09
C ILE A 363 10.89 -5.16 -1.35
N PRO A 364 10.37 -6.03 -2.24
CA PRO A 364 8.98 -5.95 -2.68
C PRO A 364 7.94 -6.28 -1.60
N MET A 365 8.34 -7.03 -0.57
CA MET A 365 7.44 -7.45 0.50
C MET A 365 8.21 -7.75 1.79
N LEU A 366 7.99 -6.97 2.84
CA LEU A 366 8.61 -7.18 4.15
C LEU A 366 7.87 -8.18 5.04
N ASN A 367 6.57 -8.36 4.85
CA ASN A 367 5.74 -9.25 5.69
C ASN A 367 5.01 -10.32 4.86
N PRO A 368 5.73 -11.25 4.21
CA PRO A 368 5.10 -12.27 3.36
C PRO A 368 4.18 -13.21 4.15
N ASP A 369 4.49 -13.50 5.42
CA ASP A 369 3.69 -14.37 6.28
C ASP A 369 2.29 -13.78 6.51
N GLY A 370 2.23 -12.53 6.99
CA GLY A 370 0.97 -11.86 7.19
C GLY A 370 0.21 -11.65 5.88
N VAL A 371 0.88 -11.48 4.73
CA VAL A 371 0.21 -11.44 3.42
C VAL A 371 -0.44 -12.78 3.10
N CYS A 372 0.30 -13.88 3.20
CA CYS A 372 -0.23 -15.22 2.90
C CYS A 372 -1.44 -15.55 3.80
N HIS A 373 -1.38 -15.18 5.09
CA HIS A 373 -2.47 -15.38 6.04
C HIS A 373 -3.66 -14.41 5.90
N GLY A 374 -3.54 -13.37 5.07
CA GLY A 374 -4.60 -12.38 4.91
C GLY A 374 -4.74 -11.46 6.13
N PHE A 375 -3.64 -11.09 6.77
CA PHE A 375 -3.61 -10.10 7.83
C PHE A 375 -3.69 -8.67 7.29
N TYR A 376 -4.05 -7.74 8.15
CA TYR A 376 -4.09 -6.32 7.85
C TYR A 376 -2.81 -5.58 8.24
N ARG A 377 -2.27 -5.84 9.43
CA ARG A 377 -1.27 -4.99 10.10
C ARG A 377 -0.04 -5.73 10.61
N THR A 378 -0.20 -6.93 11.19
CA THR A 378 0.85 -7.57 12.00
C THR A 378 1.56 -8.71 11.29
N ASP A 379 2.65 -9.20 11.88
CA ASP A 379 3.22 -10.53 11.61
C ASP A 379 2.41 -11.66 12.31
N THR A 380 2.88 -12.90 12.23
CA THR A 380 2.29 -14.09 12.86
C THR A 380 2.37 -14.11 14.38
N ARG A 381 3.16 -13.23 14.99
CA ARG A 381 3.26 -13.04 16.44
C ARG A 381 2.39 -11.89 16.92
N GLY A 382 1.54 -11.33 16.06
CA GLY A 382 0.68 -10.20 16.38
C GLY A 382 1.43 -8.87 16.56
N VAL A 383 2.68 -8.79 16.10
CA VAL A 383 3.51 -7.58 16.24
C VAL A 383 3.35 -6.68 15.01
N ASN A 384 3.13 -5.40 15.25
CA ASN A 384 3.23 -4.38 14.21
C ASN A 384 4.72 -4.15 13.87
N LEU A 385 5.19 -4.76 12.79
CA LEU A 385 6.60 -4.68 12.34
C LEU A 385 7.07 -3.24 12.08
N ASN A 386 6.17 -2.30 11.77
CA ASN A 386 6.54 -0.89 11.62
C ASN A 386 6.67 -0.16 12.97
N ARG A 387 6.87 -0.87 14.07
CA ARG A 387 7.15 -0.27 15.38
C ARG A 387 8.42 -0.82 16.06
N VAL A 388 9.19 -1.65 15.36
CA VAL A 388 10.34 -2.36 15.95
C VAL A 388 11.69 -1.99 15.32
N TYR A 389 11.74 -0.97 14.46
CA TYR A 389 12.98 -0.61 13.73
C TYR A 389 14.07 0.02 14.64
N GLU A 390 13.73 0.49 15.84
CA GLU A 390 14.71 0.99 16.81
C GLU A 390 15.69 -0.11 17.23
N ASP A 391 15.19 -1.30 17.51
CA ASP A 391 16.00 -2.46 17.91
C ASP A 391 15.37 -3.78 17.45
N PRO A 392 15.33 -4.05 16.13
CA PRO A 392 14.74 -5.28 15.62
C PRO A 392 15.66 -6.45 15.97
N GLN A 393 15.11 -7.50 16.58
CA GLN A 393 15.88 -8.74 16.82
C GLN A 393 15.79 -9.66 15.59
N ARG A 394 16.90 -10.28 15.18
CA ARG A 394 16.99 -11.09 13.96
C ARG A 394 16.00 -12.26 13.96
N GLU A 395 15.82 -12.92 15.09
CA GLU A 395 14.99 -14.12 15.24
C GLU A 395 13.50 -13.77 15.34
N LEU A 396 13.21 -12.52 15.72
CA LEU A 396 11.86 -12.03 15.98
C LEU A 396 11.31 -11.24 14.79
N ALA A 397 12.11 -10.35 14.22
CA ALA A 397 11.71 -9.49 13.11
C ALA A 397 12.75 -9.58 11.98
N PRO A 398 12.97 -10.77 11.39
CA PRO A 398 14.07 -11.02 10.47
C PRO A 398 14.08 -10.07 9.26
N SER A 399 12.91 -9.79 8.68
CA SER A 399 12.79 -8.89 7.52
C SER A 399 13.16 -7.45 7.83
N VAL A 400 12.69 -6.93 8.97
CA VAL A 400 12.99 -5.57 9.45
C VAL A 400 14.46 -5.45 9.86
N PHE A 401 15.00 -6.44 10.58
CA PHE A 401 16.41 -6.52 10.91
C PHE A 401 17.28 -6.48 9.64
N ALA A 402 17.00 -7.35 8.68
CA ALA A 402 17.78 -7.44 7.44
C ALA A 402 17.71 -6.19 6.56
N LEU A 403 16.58 -5.46 6.58
CA LEU A 403 16.47 -4.15 5.93
C LEU A 403 17.29 -3.08 6.66
N LYS A 404 17.24 -3.04 7.99
CA LYS A 404 18.04 -2.09 8.78
C LYS A 404 19.53 -2.28 8.53
N GLU A 405 20.01 -3.53 8.60
CA GLU A 405 21.41 -3.85 8.30
C GLU A 405 21.79 -3.44 6.87
N LEU A 406 20.94 -3.76 5.88
CA LEU A 406 21.18 -3.34 4.49
C LEU A 406 21.35 -1.82 4.36
N LEU A 407 20.52 -1.04 5.05
CA LEU A 407 20.60 0.42 4.95
C LEU A 407 21.83 0.97 5.68
N LEU A 408 22.23 0.38 6.81
CA LEU A 408 23.46 0.77 7.52
C LEU A 408 24.70 0.47 6.66
N GLU A 409 24.78 -0.73 6.07
CA GLU A 409 25.85 -1.11 5.12
C GLU A 409 25.92 -0.13 3.94
N VAL A 410 24.76 0.22 3.36
CA VAL A 410 24.67 1.25 2.31
C VAL A 410 25.16 2.60 2.81
N VAL A 411 24.83 3.01 4.03
CA VAL A 411 25.24 4.32 4.55
C VAL A 411 26.74 4.36 4.80
N ASP A 412 27.33 3.26 5.27
CA ASP A 412 28.77 3.11 5.45
C ASP A 412 29.54 3.24 4.12
N ASP A 413 29.03 2.62 3.04
CA ASP A 413 29.58 2.79 1.69
C ASP A 413 29.57 4.27 1.23
N TYR A 414 28.68 5.08 1.79
CA TYR A 414 28.56 6.51 1.51
C TYR A 414 29.09 7.39 2.65
N GLY A 415 30.07 6.89 3.41
CA GLY A 415 30.83 7.68 4.40
C GLY A 415 30.31 7.60 5.83
N GLY A 416 29.34 6.73 6.10
CA GLY A 416 28.83 6.45 7.44
C GLY A 416 27.69 7.36 7.88
N ALA A 417 27.16 7.03 9.06
CA ALA A 417 26.06 7.75 9.68
C ALA A 417 26.39 9.24 9.87
N ASP A 418 25.37 10.10 9.71
CA ASP A 418 25.47 11.57 9.78
C ASP A 418 26.40 12.23 8.76
N SER A 419 27.06 11.47 7.88
CA SER A 419 27.95 12.05 6.88
C SER A 419 27.17 12.87 5.84
N VAL A 420 27.75 14.01 5.47
CA VAL A 420 27.20 14.88 4.42
C VAL A 420 27.12 14.14 3.08
N PHE A 421 28.04 13.21 2.82
CA PHE A 421 28.06 12.42 1.61
C PHE A 421 26.86 11.45 1.55
N ALA A 422 26.56 10.71 2.62
CA ALA A 422 25.37 9.87 2.70
C ALA A 422 24.08 10.70 2.59
N GLN A 423 23.98 11.81 3.33
CA GLN A 423 22.82 12.71 3.31
C GLN A 423 22.46 13.24 1.91
N LYS A 424 23.45 13.42 1.03
CA LYS A 424 23.30 13.94 -0.34
C LYS A 424 23.15 12.85 -1.42
N ASN A 425 23.33 11.58 -1.08
CA ASN A 425 23.43 10.51 -2.07
C ASN A 425 22.58 9.27 -1.76
N VAL A 426 22.03 9.13 -0.56
CA VAL A 426 21.21 7.98 -0.15
C VAL A 426 19.78 8.43 0.13
N VAL A 427 18.82 7.71 -0.46
CA VAL A 427 17.39 7.90 -0.26
C VAL A 427 16.76 6.60 0.20
N TYR A 428 15.88 6.66 1.21
CA TYR A 428 15.04 5.53 1.64
C TYR A 428 13.55 5.87 1.47
N LEU A 429 12.82 4.97 0.80
CA LEU A 429 11.38 5.06 0.55
C LEU A 429 10.66 3.83 1.12
N ASP A 430 9.77 4.05 2.09
CA ASP A 430 8.89 3.01 2.65
C ASP A 430 7.47 3.19 2.10
N LEU A 431 6.94 2.19 1.38
CA LEU A 431 5.68 2.26 0.66
C LEU A 431 4.53 1.66 1.50
N HIS A 432 3.51 2.47 1.77
CA HIS A 432 2.36 2.17 2.66
C HIS A 432 1.02 2.54 2.01
N ALA A 433 -0.06 2.20 2.71
CA ALA A 433 -1.40 2.65 2.37
C ALA A 433 -2.19 3.16 3.58
N HIS A 434 -3.06 4.14 3.33
CA HIS A 434 -3.75 4.85 4.40
C HIS A 434 -5.27 4.81 4.24
N ALA A 435 -6.00 4.27 5.22
CA ALA A 435 -7.46 4.16 5.16
C ALA A 435 -8.20 5.50 5.37
N ASN A 436 -7.74 6.34 6.30
CA ASN A 436 -8.53 7.49 6.77
C ASN A 436 -8.30 8.82 6.03
N ARG A 437 -7.03 9.20 5.82
CA ARG A 437 -6.62 10.38 5.04
C ARG A 437 -6.72 10.06 3.56
N ARG A 438 -7.44 10.90 2.81
CA ARG A 438 -7.62 10.79 1.35
C ARG A 438 -6.34 11.21 0.61
N GLY A 439 -6.21 10.81 -0.64
CA GLY A 439 -5.07 11.17 -1.49
C GLY A 439 -3.82 10.34 -1.22
N CYS A 440 -2.77 10.63 -1.98
CA CYS A 440 -1.44 10.04 -1.79
C CYS A 440 -0.49 11.12 -1.27
N PHE A 441 0.32 10.84 -0.26
CA PHE A 441 1.13 11.86 0.42
C PHE A 441 2.37 11.25 1.07
N ILE A 442 3.26 12.10 1.58
CA ILE A 442 4.51 11.70 2.24
C ILE A 442 4.51 12.09 3.71
N PHE A 443 5.00 11.19 4.55
CA PHE A 443 5.56 11.54 5.84
C PHE A 443 7.09 11.58 5.73
N GLY A 444 7.69 12.72 6.10
CA GLY A 444 9.14 12.91 6.20
C GLY A 444 9.54 13.37 7.59
N ASN A 445 10.84 13.50 7.87
CA ASN A 445 11.31 13.82 9.22
C ASN A 445 11.43 15.32 9.46
N ASN A 446 11.34 15.73 10.73
CA ASN A 446 11.67 17.07 11.18
C ASN A 446 13.18 17.16 11.44
N HIS A 447 13.83 18.11 10.79
CA HIS A 447 15.25 18.41 10.96
C HIS A 447 15.50 19.70 11.76
N LEU A 448 14.45 20.41 12.16
CA LEU A 448 14.57 21.59 13.01
C LEU A 448 14.87 21.18 14.47
N PRO A 449 15.68 21.94 15.21
CA PRO A 449 16.01 21.63 16.61
C PRO A 449 14.78 21.68 17.51
N GLU A 450 14.81 20.92 18.61
CA GLU A 450 13.70 20.85 19.56
C GLU A 450 13.46 22.17 20.29
N THR A 451 14.53 22.88 20.60
CA THR A 451 14.54 24.19 21.24
C THR A 451 15.27 25.17 20.34
N ILE A 452 14.60 26.26 20.00
CA ILE A 452 15.20 27.37 19.25
C ILE A 452 15.89 28.24 20.29
N VAL A 453 17.20 28.06 20.45
CA VAL A 453 18.01 28.87 21.37
C VAL A 453 18.47 30.14 20.68
N GLU A 454 18.93 30.05 19.43
CA GLU A 454 19.38 31.17 18.62
C GLU A 454 18.92 31.03 17.17
N THR A 455 18.11 31.98 16.70
CA THR A 455 17.51 31.97 15.35
C THR A 455 18.50 32.30 14.24
N ASN A 456 19.64 32.94 14.55
CA ASN A 456 20.64 33.40 13.58
C ASN A 456 21.94 32.59 13.62
N SER A 457 21.93 31.38 14.20
CA SER A 457 23.10 30.50 14.25
C SER A 457 23.31 29.73 12.94
N GLU A 458 24.57 29.40 12.62
CA GLU A 458 24.92 28.56 11.46
C GLU A 458 24.25 27.17 11.55
N ALA A 459 24.12 26.63 12.77
CA ALA A 459 23.42 25.38 13.03
C ALA A 459 21.93 25.47 12.67
N MET A 460 21.28 26.58 13.00
CA MET A 460 19.86 26.81 12.66
C MET A 460 19.66 26.96 11.15
N GLU A 461 20.51 27.73 10.46
CA GLU A 461 20.41 27.86 9.00
C GLU A 461 20.69 26.52 8.29
N THR A 462 21.62 25.70 8.81
CA THR A 462 21.85 24.34 8.32
C THR A 462 20.63 23.44 8.51
N ALA A 463 20.00 23.49 9.69
CA ALA A 463 18.78 22.75 10.00
C ALA A 463 17.61 23.17 9.10
N ILE A 464 17.43 24.47 8.88
CA ILE A 464 16.42 25.03 7.96
C ILE A 464 16.68 24.56 6.53
N ALA A 465 17.93 24.64 6.04
CA ALA A 465 18.28 24.19 4.71
C ALA A 465 17.98 22.70 4.52
N ARG A 466 18.29 21.87 5.52
CA ARG A 466 17.95 20.44 5.54
C ARG A 466 16.43 20.21 5.57
N GLN A 467 15.69 21.01 6.32
CA GLN A 467 14.21 20.97 6.36
C GLN A 467 13.57 21.37 5.03
N VAL A 468 14.13 22.36 4.32
CA VAL A 468 13.72 22.70 2.95
C VAL A 468 13.98 21.52 2.02
N GLN A 469 15.18 20.92 2.09
CA GLN A 469 15.58 19.82 1.22
C GLN A 469 14.71 18.57 1.41
N THR A 470 14.32 18.24 2.65
CA THR A 470 13.44 17.08 2.89
C THR A 470 12.02 17.31 2.34
N GLN A 471 11.48 18.53 2.44
CA GLN A 471 10.15 18.89 1.92
C GLN A 471 10.11 19.07 0.40
N LEU A 472 11.24 19.45 -0.19
CA LEU A 472 11.39 19.67 -1.62
C LEU A 472 11.03 18.42 -2.42
N TYR A 473 11.48 17.25 -1.97
CA TYR A 473 11.13 15.98 -2.61
C TYR A 473 9.62 15.80 -2.75
N ALA A 474 8.84 15.99 -1.67
CA ALA A 474 7.39 15.85 -1.73
C ALA A 474 6.71 16.87 -2.65
N ARG A 475 7.24 18.10 -2.74
CA ARG A 475 6.77 19.08 -3.74
C ARG A 475 6.99 18.57 -5.16
N LEU A 476 8.16 18.01 -5.43
CA LEU A 476 8.53 17.47 -6.74
C LEU A 476 7.67 16.26 -7.12
N VAL A 477 7.38 15.34 -6.20
CA VAL A 477 6.43 14.24 -6.47
C VAL A 477 5.07 14.78 -6.92
N GLY A 478 4.57 15.85 -6.27
CA GLY A 478 3.32 16.52 -6.64
C GLY A 478 3.32 17.20 -8.01
N ILE A 479 4.49 17.42 -8.61
CA ILE A 479 4.62 17.93 -9.99
C ILE A 479 4.52 16.77 -11.00
N HIS A 480 5.10 15.61 -10.67
CA HIS A 480 5.19 14.47 -11.59
C HIS A 480 3.96 13.56 -11.61
N THR A 481 3.05 13.70 -10.65
CA THR A 481 1.79 12.95 -10.67
C THR A 481 0.61 13.83 -10.22
N PRO A 482 -0.53 13.79 -10.94
CA PRO A 482 -1.74 14.50 -10.54
C PRO A 482 -2.45 13.84 -9.34
N PHE A 483 -2.01 12.67 -8.88
CA PHE A 483 -2.65 11.90 -7.81
C PHE A 483 -2.00 12.09 -6.44
N PHE A 484 -1.01 12.96 -6.33
CA PHE A 484 -0.29 13.26 -5.08
C PHE A 484 -0.77 14.56 -4.44
N ASP A 485 -1.13 14.52 -3.15
CA ASP A 485 -1.59 15.65 -2.35
C ASP A 485 -0.47 16.15 -1.42
N TYR A 486 0.32 17.12 -1.91
CA TYR A 486 1.38 17.72 -1.11
C TYR A 486 0.87 18.31 0.22
N MET A 487 -0.34 18.90 0.23
CA MET A 487 -0.88 19.55 1.43
C MET A 487 -1.25 18.54 2.52
N ALA A 488 -1.32 17.26 2.18
CA ALA A 488 -1.52 16.17 3.11
C ALA A 488 -0.22 15.61 3.69
N CYS A 489 0.95 16.06 3.21
CA CYS A 489 2.25 15.64 3.72
C CYS A 489 2.53 16.21 5.12
N LEU A 490 3.31 15.50 5.93
CA LEU A 490 3.72 15.95 7.27
C LEU A 490 5.21 15.74 7.50
N PHE A 491 5.85 16.75 8.09
CA PHE A 491 7.29 16.80 8.38
C PHE A 491 7.57 17.35 9.79
N ASP A 492 6.57 17.28 10.67
CA ASP A 492 6.62 17.82 12.02
C ASP A 492 7.04 16.77 13.06
N LYS A 493 7.59 17.25 14.17
CA LYS A 493 8.07 16.42 15.28
C LYS A 493 6.95 15.62 15.95
N ASP A 494 5.75 16.19 16.05
CA ASP A 494 4.63 15.54 16.73
C ASP A 494 4.22 14.28 15.97
N ASN A 495 4.23 14.34 14.63
CA ASN A 495 4.01 13.19 13.78
C ASN A 495 5.07 12.09 13.97
N MET A 496 6.32 12.44 14.26
CA MET A 496 7.41 11.47 14.48
C MET A 496 7.29 10.76 15.83
N ALA A 497 6.80 11.44 16.87
CA ALA A 497 6.71 10.90 18.24
C ALA A 497 5.34 10.30 18.59
N ARG A 498 4.31 10.50 17.76
CA ARG A 498 2.94 10.09 18.04
C ARG A 498 2.82 8.59 18.33
N HIS A 499 2.10 8.26 19.40
CA HIS A 499 1.70 6.89 19.73
C HIS A 499 0.46 6.45 18.95
N ASP A 500 0.45 5.19 18.52
CA ASP A 500 -0.71 4.55 17.94
C ASP A 500 -1.59 3.94 19.04
N LEU A 501 -2.75 4.54 19.24
CA LEU A 501 -3.71 4.19 20.31
C LEU A 501 -4.24 2.74 20.29
N ARG A 502 -3.96 1.99 19.21
CA ARG A 502 -4.53 0.65 18.99
C ARG A 502 -3.52 -0.48 19.14
N ASP A 503 -2.23 -0.17 19.11
CA ASP A 503 -1.20 -1.16 19.39
C ASP A 503 -1.19 -1.31 20.94
N ASN A 504 -1.97 -2.27 21.44
CA ASN A 504 -2.29 -2.48 22.87
C ASN A 504 -1.04 -2.47 23.78
N ASN A 505 -0.87 -1.42 24.61
CA ASN A 505 0.03 -1.31 25.79
C ASN A 505 1.48 -1.88 25.71
N ASN A 506 1.96 -2.38 24.58
CA ASN A 506 3.34 -2.73 24.38
C ASN A 506 4.16 -1.44 24.37
N ALA A 507 5.35 -1.44 24.98
CA ALA A 507 6.19 -0.25 25.10
C ALA A 507 6.64 0.33 23.73
N THR A 508 6.47 -0.43 22.64
CA THR A 508 6.93 -0.12 21.28
C THR A 508 5.77 0.29 20.36
N THR A 509 5.00 1.33 20.71
CA THR A 509 3.79 1.75 19.95
C THR A 509 3.90 3.14 19.34
N SER A 510 5.03 3.81 19.62
CA SER A 510 5.33 5.11 19.04
C SER A 510 5.79 4.96 17.59
N ARG A 511 5.53 5.99 16.79
CA ARG A 511 6.13 6.16 15.47
C ARG A 511 7.64 6.33 15.51
N GLN A 512 8.25 6.53 16.69
CA GLN A 512 9.69 6.43 16.86
C GLN A 512 10.25 5.08 16.36
N GLY A 513 9.53 3.99 16.63
CA GLY A 513 9.86 2.65 16.15
C GLY A 513 9.53 2.37 14.68
N SER A 514 9.00 3.36 13.94
CA SER A 514 8.72 3.20 12.50
C SER A 514 9.98 3.29 11.66
N SER A 515 9.98 2.62 10.51
CA SER A 515 11.12 2.58 9.60
C SER A 515 11.65 3.99 9.30
N ARG A 516 10.75 4.92 8.94
CA ARG A 516 11.10 6.30 8.61
C ARG A 516 11.83 7.03 9.74
N VAL A 517 11.40 6.85 10.99
CA VAL A 517 11.95 7.61 12.12
C VAL A 517 13.17 6.90 12.71
N ALA A 518 13.09 5.60 12.95
CA ALA A 518 14.18 4.81 13.51
C ALA A 518 15.37 4.76 12.56
N LEU A 519 15.16 4.54 11.25
CA LEU A 519 16.24 4.52 10.28
C LEU A 519 16.83 5.91 10.06
N TYR A 520 16.01 6.96 10.09
CA TYR A 520 16.52 8.34 10.12
C TYR A 520 17.45 8.57 11.30
N ARG A 521 17.04 8.19 12.51
CA ARG A 521 17.86 8.34 13.72
C ARG A 521 19.14 7.51 13.67
N ALA A 522 19.08 6.30 13.13
CA ALA A 522 20.23 5.40 13.04
C ALA A 522 21.26 5.82 11.99
N THR A 523 20.83 6.52 10.93
CA THR A 523 21.67 6.82 9.77
C THR A 523 22.02 8.29 9.61
N GLY A 524 21.24 9.19 10.20
CA GLY A 524 21.41 10.62 9.99
C GLY A 524 21.10 11.08 8.57
N LEU A 525 20.34 10.32 7.77
CA LEU A 525 19.99 10.69 6.39
C LEU A 525 18.98 11.84 6.29
N THR A 526 19.01 12.61 5.20
CA THR A 526 18.00 13.67 4.93
C THR A 526 16.74 13.11 4.28
N HIS A 527 16.91 12.12 3.39
CA HIS A 527 15.88 11.63 2.50
C HIS A 527 15.36 10.26 2.97
N VAL A 528 14.54 10.27 4.01
CA VAL A 528 13.91 9.07 4.59
C VAL A 528 12.42 9.32 4.68
N TYR A 529 11.63 8.59 3.89
CA TYR A 529 10.22 8.89 3.67
C TYR A 529 9.33 7.66 3.81
N THR A 530 8.11 7.87 4.32
CA THR A 530 6.98 6.96 4.11
C THR A 530 6.07 7.57 3.05
N ILE A 531 5.77 6.84 1.98
CA ILE A 531 4.79 7.22 0.96
C ILE A 531 3.49 6.47 1.25
N GLU A 532 2.40 7.21 1.41
CA GLU A 532 1.09 6.70 1.82
C GLU A 532 0.08 6.86 0.68
N CYS A 533 -0.52 5.76 0.22
CA CYS A 533 -1.60 5.79 -0.77
C CYS A 533 -2.97 5.49 -0.16
N ASN A 534 -3.98 6.32 -0.41
CA ASN A 534 -5.34 6.00 0.02
C ASN A 534 -5.91 4.79 -0.75
N TYR A 535 -6.63 3.90 -0.06
CA TYR A 535 -7.27 2.70 -0.64
C TYR A 535 -8.43 2.99 -1.61
N ASN A 536 -9.03 4.17 -1.54
CA ASN A 536 -10.33 4.45 -2.15
C ASN A 536 -10.31 5.65 -3.09
N GLU A 537 -9.86 6.81 -2.62
CA GLU A 537 -9.98 8.04 -3.39
C GLU A 537 -9.01 9.15 -2.97
N GLY A 538 -8.82 10.09 -3.89
CA GLY A 538 -8.10 11.32 -3.63
C GLY A 538 -8.49 12.44 -4.57
N ARG A 539 -7.86 13.61 -4.37
CA ARG A 539 -8.07 14.75 -5.25
C ARG A 539 -7.19 14.58 -6.47
N ARG A 540 -7.75 14.83 -7.65
CA ARG A 540 -6.95 15.05 -8.86
C ARG A 540 -6.45 16.49 -8.85
N ASN A 541 -5.14 16.68 -8.77
CA ASN A 541 -4.55 18.00 -8.87
C ASN A 541 -4.54 18.44 -10.34
N LEU A 542 -5.55 19.19 -10.74
CA LEU A 542 -5.72 19.73 -12.10
C LEU A 542 -4.57 20.66 -12.55
N ARG A 543 -3.70 21.09 -11.63
CA ARG A 543 -2.50 21.88 -11.93
C ARG A 543 -1.36 21.06 -12.54
N ALA A 544 -1.32 19.74 -12.33
CA ALA A 544 -0.33 18.85 -12.97
C ALA A 544 -0.83 18.30 -14.32
N SER A 545 -2.15 18.35 -14.58
CA SER A 545 -2.73 17.79 -15.81
C SER A 545 -2.55 18.63 -17.07
N SER A 546 -2.00 19.85 -16.98
CA SER A 546 -1.58 20.62 -18.16
C SER A 546 -0.22 20.18 -18.72
N LEU A 547 0.42 19.16 -18.13
CA LEU A 547 1.82 18.77 -18.35
C LEU A 547 2.03 17.37 -18.94
N MET A 548 0.95 16.65 -19.26
CA MET A 548 1.05 15.32 -19.83
C MET A 548 0.46 15.32 -21.25
N PRO A 549 1.27 15.08 -22.31
CA PRO A 549 0.70 14.72 -23.60
C PRO A 549 -0.01 13.38 -23.43
N SER A 550 -1.27 13.33 -23.85
CA SER A 550 -2.04 12.09 -23.90
C SER A 550 -1.33 11.10 -24.83
N SER A 551 -0.76 10.04 -24.29
CA SER A 551 -0.33 8.89 -25.10
C SER A 551 -0.91 7.59 -24.56
N SER A 552 -1.96 7.14 -25.24
CA SER A 552 -2.22 5.73 -25.55
C SER A 552 -3.45 5.63 -26.47
N SER A 553 -3.25 5.96 -27.74
CA SER A 553 -3.83 5.14 -28.80
C SER A 553 -2.65 4.55 -29.56
N LEU A 554 -2.31 3.31 -29.23
CA LEU A 554 -1.36 2.51 -29.99
C LEU A 554 -2.07 2.13 -31.30
N ALA A 555 -1.72 2.81 -32.39
CA ALA A 555 -2.05 2.33 -33.72
C ALA A 555 -1.15 1.12 -34.01
N VAL A 556 -1.79 -0.04 -34.14
CA VAL A 556 -1.20 -1.25 -34.71
C VAL A 556 -0.87 -0.95 -36.17
N VAL A 557 0.42 -0.81 -36.49
CA VAL A 557 0.88 -0.76 -37.88
C VAL A 557 1.01 -2.20 -38.36
N ALA A 558 -0.04 -2.68 -39.02
CA ALA A 558 0.07 -3.81 -39.92
C ALA A 558 0.62 -3.32 -41.26
N LEU A 559 1.77 -3.88 -41.67
CA LEU A 559 2.33 -3.73 -43.00
C LEU A 559 1.35 -4.24 -44.06
N SER A 560 1.08 -3.45 -45.09
CA SER A 560 0.93 -3.95 -46.46
C SER A 560 1.13 -2.84 -47.49
N ASN A 561 1.97 -3.16 -48.48
CA ASN A 561 2.22 -2.41 -49.69
C ASN A 561 0.93 -2.23 -50.53
N ALA A 562 0.77 -1.06 -51.17
CA ALA A 562 0.59 -0.88 -52.62
C ALA A 562 -0.21 0.39 -53.00
N GLY A 563 0.42 1.27 -53.81
CA GLY A 563 -0.21 1.88 -55.00
C GLY A 563 -1.10 3.14 -54.84
N PRO A 564 -0.93 4.19 -55.68
CA PRO A 564 -1.59 5.49 -55.50
C PRO A 564 -2.83 5.68 -56.39
N ALA A 565 -3.90 6.31 -55.88
CA ALA A 565 -4.95 6.85 -56.76
C ALA A 565 -5.77 8.01 -56.15
N LYS A 566 -5.52 9.20 -56.71
CA LYS A 566 -6.45 10.27 -57.14
C LYS A 566 -7.67 10.68 -56.28
N ARG A 567 -7.66 11.98 -55.95
CA ARG A 567 -8.82 12.85 -55.65
C ARG A 567 -9.92 12.73 -56.74
N CYS A 568 -11.20 12.77 -56.34
CA CYS A 568 -12.16 13.75 -56.86
C CYS A 568 -13.52 13.75 -56.12
N PHE A 569 -14.18 14.90 -56.23
CA PHE A 569 -15.39 15.37 -55.58
C PHE A 569 -16.71 14.76 -56.10
N SER A 570 -17.76 14.94 -55.28
CA SER A 570 -19.14 15.35 -55.66
C SER A 570 -20.22 14.30 -56.00
N SER A 571 -21.20 14.20 -55.07
CA SER A 571 -22.66 14.43 -55.24
C SER A 571 -23.66 13.27 -55.07
N LYS A 572 -24.66 13.60 -54.21
CA LYS A 572 -26.09 13.17 -54.12
C LYS A 572 -26.42 11.73 -53.67
N GLY A 573 -27.25 11.67 -52.61
CA GLY A 573 -27.71 10.47 -51.88
C GLY A 573 -28.73 9.59 -52.60
N PRO A 574 -29.30 8.55 -51.94
CA PRO A 574 -30.30 8.78 -50.88
C PRO A 574 -30.19 7.85 -49.65
N LYS A 575 -31.03 8.18 -48.65
CA LYS A 575 -31.14 7.60 -47.30
C LYS A 575 -31.31 6.07 -47.28
N ARG A 576 -30.51 5.39 -46.47
CA ARG A 576 -30.79 4.04 -45.95
C ARG A 576 -30.33 3.97 -44.49
N ALA A 577 -31.23 3.54 -43.62
CA ALA A 577 -31.04 3.44 -42.17
C ALA A 577 -30.02 2.35 -41.81
N GLN A 578 -29.09 2.68 -40.92
CA GLN A 578 -28.19 1.77 -40.20
C GLN A 578 -27.85 2.37 -38.81
N PRO A 579 -27.46 1.53 -37.84
CA PRO A 579 -27.81 1.68 -36.44
C PRO A 579 -26.99 2.76 -35.72
N ASP A 580 -27.59 3.33 -34.68
CA ASP A 580 -26.98 4.34 -33.83
C ASP A 580 -25.66 3.86 -33.25
N ASN A 581 -24.62 4.60 -33.61
CA ASN A 581 -23.32 4.58 -32.98
C ASN A 581 -23.45 4.75 -31.46
N LEU A 582 -22.81 3.86 -30.70
CA LEU A 582 -22.39 4.07 -29.31
C LEU A 582 -21.45 5.28 -29.23
N ARG A 583 -22.03 6.47 -29.30
CA ARG A 583 -21.37 7.72 -29.00
C ARG A 583 -21.39 7.87 -27.48
N MET A 584 -20.30 7.46 -26.83
CA MET A 584 -20.02 7.85 -25.44
C MET A 584 -20.24 9.37 -25.33
N PRO A 585 -21.18 9.85 -24.50
CA PRO A 585 -21.39 11.28 -24.38
C PRO A 585 -20.11 11.90 -23.81
N ARG A 586 -19.50 12.81 -24.59
CA ARG A 586 -18.57 13.80 -24.05
C ARG A 586 -19.34 14.57 -22.99
N GLN A 587 -19.20 14.19 -21.73
CA GLN A 587 -19.71 14.97 -20.62
C GLN A 587 -19.01 16.33 -20.66
N THR A 588 -19.78 17.36 -20.98
CA THR A 588 -19.41 18.76 -20.83
C THR A 588 -18.92 18.97 -19.40
N ALA A 589 -17.80 19.69 -19.25
CA ALA A 589 -17.23 20.01 -17.95
C ALA A 589 -18.30 20.61 -17.01
N PRO A 590 -18.44 20.14 -15.77
CA PRO A 590 -19.43 20.68 -14.86
C PRO A 590 -19.03 22.11 -14.47
N THR A 591 -19.88 23.05 -14.84
CA THR A 591 -19.87 24.41 -14.32
C THR A 591 -20.20 24.39 -12.82
N SER A 592 -19.32 25.01 -12.03
CA SER A 592 -19.40 25.27 -10.57
C SER A 592 -18.80 24.23 -9.60
N GLY A 593 -17.74 24.66 -8.89
CA GLY A 593 -17.52 24.45 -7.45
C GLY A 593 -17.24 23.06 -6.86
N THR A 594 -17.42 21.96 -7.60
CA THR A 594 -17.32 20.61 -7.00
C THR A 594 -15.95 19.99 -7.30
N ARG A 595 -15.05 19.99 -6.31
CA ARG A 595 -13.79 19.20 -6.39
C ARG A 595 -14.16 17.73 -6.54
N LEU A 596 -14.08 17.18 -7.76
CA LEU A 596 -14.29 15.76 -8.05
C LEU A 596 -13.16 14.95 -7.39
N TYR A 597 -13.52 14.11 -6.42
CA TYR A 597 -12.63 13.09 -5.89
C TYR A 597 -12.62 11.92 -6.88
N LEU A 598 -11.43 11.50 -7.30
CA LEU A 598 -11.25 10.36 -8.18
C LEU A 598 -11.14 9.09 -7.34
N LYS A 599 -11.88 8.05 -7.72
CA LYS A 599 -11.70 6.71 -7.16
C LYS A 599 -10.41 6.13 -7.69
N TYR A 600 -9.52 5.74 -6.79
CA TYR A 600 -8.25 5.13 -7.19
C TYR A 600 -8.45 3.69 -7.63
N SER A 601 -7.61 3.31 -8.58
CA SER A 601 -7.39 1.96 -9.10
C SER A 601 -5.87 1.69 -9.10
N PRO A 602 -5.43 0.47 -9.44
CA PRO A 602 -4.03 0.14 -9.65
C PRO A 602 -3.29 1.15 -10.54
N ALA A 603 -3.94 1.71 -11.56
CA ALA A 603 -3.32 2.66 -12.47
C ALA A 603 -2.84 3.94 -11.77
N GLU A 604 -3.69 4.53 -10.91
CA GLU A 604 -3.31 5.75 -10.17
C GLU A 604 -2.19 5.50 -9.15
N TRP A 605 -2.18 4.34 -8.48
CA TRP A 605 -1.08 4.01 -7.57
C TRP A 605 0.23 3.77 -8.31
N LYS A 606 0.20 3.08 -9.47
CA LYS A 606 1.38 2.92 -10.35
C LYS A 606 1.93 4.27 -10.79
N ASP A 607 1.06 5.20 -11.18
CA ASP A 607 1.44 6.57 -11.58
C ASP A 607 2.12 7.34 -10.44
N VAL A 608 1.62 7.23 -9.20
CA VAL A 608 2.29 7.81 -8.02
C VAL A 608 3.68 7.21 -7.82
N GLY A 609 3.83 5.90 -8.00
CA GLY A 609 5.13 5.23 -7.93
C GLY A 609 6.12 5.73 -8.98
N MET A 610 5.68 5.85 -10.24
CA MET A 610 6.49 6.43 -11.31
C MET A 610 6.88 7.89 -11.00
N GLY A 611 5.91 8.73 -10.61
CA GLY A 611 6.15 10.13 -10.28
C GLY A 611 7.14 10.31 -9.12
N ALA A 612 7.12 9.41 -8.14
CA ALA A 612 8.11 9.40 -7.05
C ALA A 612 9.54 9.13 -7.54
N LEU A 613 9.74 8.23 -8.50
CA LEU A 613 11.06 8.02 -9.10
C LEU A 613 11.52 9.20 -9.94
N ILE A 614 10.64 9.74 -10.79
CA ILE A 614 10.98 10.88 -11.65
C ILE A 614 11.41 12.09 -10.82
N ALA A 615 10.73 12.33 -9.69
CA ALA A 615 11.08 13.39 -8.76
C ALA A 615 12.52 13.30 -8.21
N LEU A 616 13.17 12.13 -8.23
CA LEU A 616 14.57 11.99 -7.82
C LEU A 616 15.53 12.64 -8.82
N LEU A 617 15.23 12.63 -10.12
CA LEU A 617 16.04 13.32 -11.12
C LEU A 617 16.05 14.83 -10.83
N ASP A 618 14.88 15.40 -10.54
CA ASP A 618 14.78 16.81 -10.15
C ASP A 618 15.42 17.11 -8.80
N LEU A 619 15.20 16.25 -7.81
CA LEU A 619 15.73 16.46 -6.46
C LEU A 619 17.24 16.66 -6.47
N PHE A 620 17.93 15.93 -7.36
CA PHE A 620 19.37 15.94 -7.53
C PHE A 620 19.86 16.70 -8.77
N GLU A 621 18.98 17.49 -9.42
CA GLU A 621 19.32 18.33 -10.58
C GLU A 621 20.01 17.55 -11.72
N LEU A 622 19.55 16.31 -11.95
CA LEU A 622 20.09 15.38 -12.94
C LEU A 622 19.39 15.54 -14.30
N PRO A 623 20.04 15.15 -15.41
CA PRO A 623 19.44 15.18 -16.74
C PRO A 623 18.09 14.46 -16.78
N GLY A 624 17.11 15.08 -17.47
CA GLY A 624 15.74 14.59 -17.58
C GLY A 624 14.79 15.08 -16.48
N GLY A 625 15.29 15.55 -15.34
CA GLY A 625 14.47 16.19 -14.31
C GLY A 625 13.98 17.59 -14.73
N GLY A 626 14.94 18.53 -14.82
CA GLY A 626 14.64 19.97 -14.86
C GLY A 626 13.74 20.44 -16.01
N GLN A 627 13.67 19.68 -17.11
CA GLN A 627 12.78 19.96 -18.25
C GLN A 627 11.30 19.98 -17.83
N ARG A 628 10.89 19.16 -16.85
CA ARG A 628 9.49 19.11 -16.40
C ARG A 628 9.12 20.28 -15.48
N LEU A 629 10.10 20.85 -14.79
CA LEU A 629 9.88 22.01 -13.91
C LEU A 629 9.55 23.27 -14.71
N GLU A 630 10.15 23.44 -15.89
CA GLU A 630 9.88 24.58 -16.79
C GLU A 630 8.41 24.67 -17.19
N GLU A 631 7.78 23.51 -17.39
CA GLU A 631 6.37 23.43 -17.75
C GLU A 631 5.45 23.64 -16.52
N SER A 632 5.97 23.52 -15.29
CA SER A 632 5.20 23.70 -14.05
C SER A 632 5.03 25.17 -13.64
N PRO A 633 4.05 25.51 -12.77
CA PRO A 633 3.91 26.87 -12.24
C PRO A 633 5.13 27.40 -11.48
N PHE A 634 6.01 26.52 -10.99
CA PHE A 634 7.18 26.92 -10.23
C PHE A 634 8.37 27.30 -11.12
N ARG A 635 8.38 26.85 -12.38
CA ARG A 635 9.41 27.06 -13.42
C ARG A 635 10.84 26.61 -13.07
N SER A 636 11.26 26.68 -11.81
CA SER A 636 12.57 26.25 -11.31
C SER A 636 12.48 25.73 -9.87
N GLN A 637 13.44 24.89 -9.51
CA GLN A 637 13.58 24.34 -8.15
C GLN A 637 13.88 25.43 -7.12
N ASP A 638 14.62 26.48 -7.49
CA ASP A 638 14.92 27.61 -6.60
C ASP A 638 13.66 28.37 -6.19
N GLY A 639 12.67 28.50 -7.09
CA GLY A 639 11.37 29.06 -6.76
C GLY A 639 10.65 28.22 -5.70
N ILE A 640 10.71 26.88 -5.82
CA ILE A 640 10.14 25.97 -4.83
C ILE A 640 10.87 26.11 -3.49
N ARG A 641 12.21 26.10 -3.49
CA ARG A 641 13.05 26.25 -2.30
C ARG A 641 12.75 27.56 -1.56
N LYS A 642 12.66 28.69 -2.27
CA LYS A 642 12.31 30.00 -1.68
C LYS A 642 10.93 29.99 -1.02
N ASN A 643 9.94 29.37 -1.67
CA ASN A 643 8.60 29.25 -1.10
C ASN A 643 8.60 28.37 0.16
N LEU A 644 9.27 27.21 0.13
CA LEU A 644 9.40 26.34 1.29
C LEU A 644 10.14 27.02 2.44
N LEU A 645 11.21 27.76 2.14
CA LEU A 645 11.96 28.52 3.13
C LEU A 645 11.07 29.54 3.83
N ALA A 646 10.24 30.27 3.08
CA ALA A 646 9.28 31.22 3.65
C ALA A 646 8.21 30.52 4.50
N GLU A 647 7.66 29.39 4.03
CA GLU A 647 6.70 28.56 4.79
C GLU A 647 7.32 28.10 6.13
N ILE A 648 8.55 27.60 6.12
CA ILE A 648 9.25 27.12 7.32
C ILE A 648 9.57 28.27 8.26
N LYS A 649 10.17 29.38 7.77
CA LYS A 649 10.50 30.54 8.61
C LYS A 649 9.26 31.14 9.28
N ALA A 650 8.08 31.08 8.65
CA ALA A 650 6.83 31.54 9.24
C ALA A 650 6.34 30.67 10.42
N THR A 651 6.82 29.43 10.57
CA THR A 651 6.47 28.53 11.68
C THR A 651 7.39 28.65 12.90
N ILE A 652 8.56 29.27 12.73
CA ILE A 652 9.55 29.47 13.79
C ILE A 652 9.13 30.72 14.59
N PRO A 653 8.88 30.60 15.91
CA PRO A 653 8.62 31.78 16.75
C PRO A 653 9.84 32.72 16.77
N GLY A 654 9.64 34.02 16.52
CA GLY A 654 10.71 35.02 16.58
C GLY A 654 10.66 35.88 17.86
N GLU A 655 11.83 36.14 18.46
CA GLU A 655 12.04 37.30 19.33
C GLU A 655 11.88 38.58 18.49
N GLY A 656 11.05 39.53 18.94
CA GLY A 656 10.77 40.76 18.20
C GLY A 656 9.38 40.89 17.57
N ARG A 657 8.32 40.44 18.26
CA ARG A 657 7.02 41.14 18.15
C ARG A 657 7.00 42.31 19.13
N ALA A 658 7.67 43.40 18.78
CA ALA A 658 7.32 44.70 19.35
C ALA A 658 5.85 44.99 18.99
N SER A 659 5.05 45.24 20.01
CA SER A 659 3.66 45.71 20.00
C SER A 659 3.13 46.23 18.65
N ALA A 660 2.64 45.33 17.80
CA ALA A 660 1.59 45.69 16.86
C ALA A 660 0.27 45.60 17.65
N LYS A 661 -0.42 46.74 17.81
CA LYS A 661 -1.78 46.83 18.36
C LYS A 661 -2.63 45.67 17.80
N PRO A 662 -3.54 45.07 18.60
CA PRO A 662 -4.36 43.97 18.13
C PRO A 662 -5.17 44.44 16.93
N SER A 663 -4.76 44.05 15.71
CA SER A 663 -5.63 44.14 14.56
C SER A 663 -6.81 43.25 14.86
N LYS A 664 -8.00 43.84 14.91
CA LYS A 664 -9.28 43.18 15.14
C LYS A 664 -9.27 41.82 14.46
N ILE A 665 -9.13 40.77 15.27
CA ILE A 665 -9.45 39.42 14.88
C ILE A 665 -10.88 39.51 14.38
N SER A 666 -11.09 39.35 13.07
CA SER A 666 -12.41 38.97 12.58
C SER A 666 -12.73 37.70 13.33
N LYS A 667 -13.66 37.78 14.30
CA LYS A 667 -14.29 36.61 14.90
C LYS A 667 -14.69 35.74 13.71
N GLN A 668 -13.98 34.62 13.50
CA GLN A 668 -14.52 33.56 12.68
C GLN A 668 -15.85 33.24 13.32
N GLN A 669 -16.93 33.59 12.64
CA GLN A 669 -18.25 33.15 13.03
C GLN A 669 -18.17 31.61 13.16
N PRO A 670 -18.73 31.04 14.24
CA PRO A 670 -18.84 29.59 14.32
C PRO A 670 -19.54 29.13 13.03
N ARG A 671 -18.91 28.18 12.33
CA ARG A 671 -19.49 27.55 11.14
C ARG A 671 -20.93 27.19 11.47
N GLN A 672 -21.88 27.85 10.82
CA GLN A 672 -23.26 27.38 10.80
C GLN A 672 -23.22 25.95 10.31
N VAL A 673 -23.66 25.05 11.19
CA VAL A 673 -24.09 23.71 10.81
C VAL A 673 -25.24 23.92 9.84
N VAL A 674 -24.95 23.80 8.53
CA VAL A 674 -26.01 23.58 7.56
C VAL A 674 -26.57 22.21 7.90
N LYS A 675 -27.64 22.18 8.70
CA LYS A 675 -28.56 21.05 8.74
C LYS A 675 -29.09 20.92 7.32
N GLN A 676 -28.51 20.02 6.53
CA GLN A 676 -29.23 19.49 5.37
C GLN A 676 -30.45 18.78 5.95
N GLN A 677 -31.60 19.46 5.85
CA GLN A 677 -32.89 18.83 6.02
C GLN A 677 -32.98 17.68 5.01
N VAL A 678 -32.90 16.46 5.52
CA VAL A 678 -33.34 15.28 4.80
C VAL A 678 -34.86 15.39 4.73
N ASN A 679 -35.38 15.74 3.56
CA ASN A 679 -36.81 15.57 3.26
C ASN A 679 -37.09 14.07 3.21
N VAL A 680 -37.43 13.49 4.37
CA VAL A 680 -38.07 12.18 4.43
C VAL A 680 -39.51 12.38 4.01
N LYS A 681 -39.85 11.99 2.79
CA LYS A 681 -41.24 11.88 2.34
C LYS A 681 -41.83 10.62 3.00
N VAL A 682 -42.32 10.76 4.23
CA VAL A 682 -43.16 9.74 4.88
C VAL A 682 -44.58 9.94 4.38
N GLN A 683 -45.04 9.05 3.50
CA GLN A 683 -46.48 8.79 3.38
C GLN A 683 -46.91 8.08 4.66
N ARG A 684 -47.74 8.72 5.49
CA ARG A 684 -48.65 8.00 6.37
C ARG A 684 -50.02 8.69 6.41
N SER A 685 -51.00 7.83 6.18
CA SER A 685 -52.44 7.96 6.39
C SER A 685 -52.77 8.50 7.77
N GLY A 686 -53.87 9.24 7.84
CA GLY A 686 -54.32 9.97 9.02
C GLY A 686 -54.73 9.10 10.21
N PHE A 687 -54.83 9.73 11.37
CA PHE A 687 -56.08 9.92 12.11
C PHE A 687 -55.83 10.86 13.29
N ASP A 688 -56.87 11.63 13.61
CA ASP A 688 -57.02 12.61 14.69
C ASP A 688 -56.66 12.10 16.09
N SER A 689 -56.14 12.99 16.95
CA SER A 689 -56.82 13.42 18.20
C SER A 689 -55.93 14.28 19.12
N SER A 690 -56.35 15.54 19.27
CA SER A 690 -56.49 16.33 20.52
C SER A 690 -55.47 16.27 21.68
N VAL A 691 -54.90 17.47 21.96
CA VAL A 691 -54.86 18.20 23.26
C VAL A 691 -53.61 18.02 24.18
N PRO A 692 -53.15 19.10 24.87
CA PRO A 692 -51.73 19.37 25.13
C PRO A 692 -51.30 19.25 26.60
N ILE A 693 -50.00 19.10 26.87
CA ILE A 693 -49.42 19.30 28.21
C ILE A 693 -48.14 20.14 28.15
N SER A 694 -48.05 21.03 29.13
CA SER A 694 -47.08 22.08 29.35
C SER A 694 -45.73 21.61 29.89
N SER A 695 -44.76 22.52 29.70
CA SER A 695 -43.53 22.75 30.48
C SER A 695 -43.27 21.92 31.74
N ARG A 696 -42.13 21.23 31.75
CA ARG A 696 -41.02 21.47 32.69
C ARG A 696 -39.70 20.98 32.13
#